data_AF-A0A0N1HU57-F1
#
_entry.id   AF-A0A0N1HU57-F1
#
_cell.length_a   1.000
_cell.length_b   1.000
_cell.length_c   1.000
_cell.angle_alpha   90.00
_cell.angle_beta   90.00
_cell.angle_gamma   90.00
#
_symmetry.space_group_name_H-M   'P 1'
#
loop_
_entity.id
_entity.type
_entity.pdbx_description
1 polymer ?
#
loop_
_entity_poly.entity_id
_entity_poly.type
_entity_poly.pdbx_seq_one_letter_code
_entity_poly.pdbx_strand_id
1 'polypeptide(L)'
;MRGLLRTSPRCLASSYRDGKRLIDVYQLLITKKPVEYDYVAIDVNSFFGGAQRLAKNVSTEQRKNREISRHVLNTIQQLLRRIVCRHSLFLALDGAGTAATVHNFRHSKTTRRIEMRQQRLPGMAMARAVEERIVKAMPLARSLIPREVVVSGTSVEGCVERKVAAWALDLACRDGTQEHTTRSLCVIGAGTLWHTMLGLNLYFHGTHVVHGSTDLRHLTLSDTLTWLELSAHVQSGDTHAVMSGRTDALLLMLLCNGCEVTHLPALPGANFVVLMDAYHCQRRMSGSAGKAAAAGAAATYSSSEAPSTSSSFQLLRELPNNTLEIDLLALYVLFIPESEVATAVADLTNNASGPPFSRSSSHAASPVDGAPGKPNSSAHQLLFDSFLAHVLSTHYLLSYGETTVDATQVPFYMSTATASTKDSVPGEGEAVASGSTASKATPVSVKRNRMEECTLSAREWARYLEASVRRGQRYRVVSNTPLAKPPLSSPVATKMKKAAAGEAAGDSQPTAGPEVASTAVTPTSQPSYCPFWSASQPWTSAEYTLLCQTLATQVEQLLREYLPGIAHKVQPEFVRNLISPKFDVDEARSVVQRLLAHANAGEPHPSLCFSPSYCWTHNEKSRLWNMRYVDLGTQARRMDIRHVRSLLSGMSMTQQQSEEGATIFDAVARTWVLQPTFPLPSPRTVHASDCTVAEEEEEKGPICRLATPPAGVAPTLKLLTWNVMFDRYSNQPTPLGMPGIDWCSPKRYPVLAKLIAEEDADVVGMQEVELAFAEYLAAQPWCRERYIMSCRPRSSILDPWGVLLLVRRGEDAWPVQQLLHLNVPAWPGHVSLMPVATLDLSSKNGQCDSARLLASSADRAAHRVNVCSVHLLAPYLKTHETARTGQDQALRHCLTRQLHGDTIVMGDFNDWPSNEFSMPTETRYVECWPIVHPGDYGKTMDESNTFCKLKIEEIFFGRSDKLFLRTGGGPSSAPPLLKPVEAHLVGTRSVNAENGNQDSPAYLFPSDHYGVSMTFQVLRRGAPA
;
A
#
# COMPACT_ATOMS: atom_id res chain seq x y z
N MET A 1 -26.87 -27.57 -15.97
CA MET A 1 -27.24 -26.50 -15.02
C MET A 1 -28.77 -26.33 -14.86
N ARG A 2 -29.55 -27.38 -14.58
CA ARG A 2 -31.03 -27.25 -14.38
C ARG A 2 -31.58 -27.98 -13.13
N GLY A 3 -30.73 -28.47 -12.22
CA GLY A 3 -31.16 -29.39 -11.15
C GLY A 3 -30.99 -28.93 -9.70
N LEU A 4 -30.45 -27.75 -9.42
CA LEU A 4 -30.14 -27.34 -8.04
C LEU A 4 -31.07 -26.21 -7.57
N LEU A 5 -32.30 -26.58 -7.23
CA LEU A 5 -33.23 -25.74 -6.48
C LEU A 5 -33.81 -26.54 -5.30
N ARG A 6 -33.73 -25.93 -4.11
CA ARG A 6 -34.39 -26.24 -2.84
C ARG A 6 -33.65 -27.18 -1.87
N THR A 7 -33.23 -26.66 -0.71
CA THR A 7 -34.03 -26.52 0.53
C THR A 7 -33.14 -26.19 1.73
N SER A 8 -33.44 -25.12 2.48
CA SER A 8 -33.64 -25.14 3.94
C SER A 8 -33.77 -23.70 4.50
N PRO A 9 -34.77 -23.40 5.34
CA PRO A 9 -35.05 -22.07 5.86
C PRO A 9 -34.57 -21.90 7.32
N ARG A 10 -33.91 -20.77 7.62
CA ARG A 10 -34.14 -19.92 8.80
C ARG A 10 -33.10 -18.78 8.84
N CYS A 11 -33.57 -17.59 8.43
CA CYS A 11 -33.27 -16.25 8.94
C CYS A 11 -31.80 -15.76 9.04
N LEU A 12 -31.41 -14.54 8.66
CA LEU A 12 -32.08 -13.31 8.22
C LEU A 12 -30.97 -12.33 7.73
N ALA A 13 -31.32 -11.46 6.78
CA ALA A 13 -30.57 -10.32 6.22
C ALA A 13 -29.70 -10.58 4.95
N SER A 14 -30.41 -10.76 3.82
CA SER A 14 -29.98 -10.53 2.42
C SER A 14 -28.64 -11.13 1.97
N SER A 15 -28.66 -12.44 1.68
CA SER A 15 -27.60 -13.09 0.89
C SER A 15 -27.91 -12.99 -0.62
N TYR A 16 -26.88 -13.09 -1.45
CA TYR A 16 -27.02 -13.28 -2.90
C TYR A 16 -27.85 -14.54 -3.27
N ARG A 17 -27.97 -15.49 -2.33
CA ARG A 17 -28.74 -16.75 -2.48
C ARG A 17 -30.26 -16.59 -2.52
N ASP A 18 -30.79 -15.45 -2.08
CA ASP A 18 -32.22 -15.14 -2.16
C ASP A 18 -32.65 -14.65 -3.56
N GLY A 19 -31.73 -14.65 -4.54
CA GLY A 19 -31.96 -14.13 -5.90
C GLY A 19 -32.00 -12.60 -5.99
N LYS A 20 -31.66 -11.90 -4.91
CA LYS A 20 -31.57 -10.43 -4.88
C LYS A 20 -30.33 -9.95 -5.62
N ARG A 21 -30.52 -9.02 -6.57
CA ARG A 21 -29.39 -8.39 -7.27
C ARG A 21 -28.76 -7.35 -6.37
N LEU A 22 -27.48 -7.07 -6.56
CA LEU A 22 -26.77 -6.04 -5.79
C LEU A 22 -27.43 -4.65 -5.89
N ILE A 23 -28.05 -4.32 -7.02
CA ILE A 23 -28.80 -3.07 -7.19
C ILE A 23 -29.99 -2.95 -6.24
N ASP A 24 -30.57 -4.08 -5.82
CA ASP A 24 -31.72 -4.13 -4.92
C ASP A 24 -31.30 -3.90 -3.44
N VAL A 25 -29.98 -3.86 -3.17
CA VAL A 25 -29.39 -3.54 -1.85
C VAL A 25 -29.25 -2.02 -1.65
N TYR A 26 -29.33 -1.22 -2.73
CA TYR A 26 -29.23 0.24 -2.62
C TYR A 26 -30.36 0.83 -1.80
N GLN A 27 -29.99 1.64 -0.81
CA GLN A 27 -30.94 2.30 0.08
C GLN A 27 -31.11 3.77 -0.31
N LEU A 28 -32.33 4.29 -0.14
CA LEU A 28 -32.60 5.70 -0.34
C LEU A 28 -31.88 6.52 0.75
N LEU A 29 -31.05 7.47 0.35
CA LEU A 29 -30.38 8.39 1.26
C LEU A 29 -31.36 9.52 1.62
N ILE A 30 -32.29 9.22 2.54
CA ILE A 30 -33.23 10.20 3.09
C ILE A 30 -32.57 10.84 4.31
N THR A 31 -32.03 12.05 4.17
CA THR A 31 -31.39 12.72 5.30
C THR A 31 -31.98 14.10 5.52
N LYS A 32 -32.53 14.32 6.72
CA LYS A 32 -32.90 15.66 7.21
C LYS A 32 -31.66 16.48 7.62
N LYS A 33 -30.56 15.78 7.95
CA LYS A 33 -29.25 16.35 8.33
C LYS A 33 -28.17 15.98 7.30
N PRO A 34 -27.13 16.79 7.11
CA PRO A 34 -26.00 16.41 6.28
C PRO A 34 -25.30 15.15 6.80
N VAL A 35 -24.79 14.32 5.90
CA VAL A 35 -23.96 13.14 6.22
C VAL A 35 -22.51 13.50 6.00
N GLU A 36 -21.64 13.12 6.92
CA GLU A 36 -20.23 13.50 6.88
C GLU A 36 -19.34 12.32 6.51
N TYR A 37 -18.36 12.59 5.65
CA TYR A 37 -17.34 11.64 5.23
C TYR A 37 -15.96 12.29 5.29
N ASP A 38 -14.92 11.49 5.51
CA ASP A 38 -13.54 11.98 5.56
C ASP A 38 -13.05 12.29 4.16
N TYR A 39 -13.29 11.35 3.24
CA TYR A 39 -12.90 11.46 1.84
C TYR A 39 -14.14 11.37 0.94
N VAL A 40 -14.23 12.27 -0.04
CA VAL A 40 -15.33 12.27 -1.00
C VAL A 40 -14.77 12.38 -2.41
N ALA A 41 -15.00 11.38 -3.25
CA ALA A 41 -14.69 11.40 -4.68
C ALA A 41 -15.96 11.53 -5.53
N ILE A 42 -15.93 12.39 -6.55
CA ILE A 42 -17.07 12.66 -7.41
C ILE A 42 -16.66 12.48 -8.88
N ASP A 43 -17.36 11.59 -9.57
CA ASP A 43 -17.37 11.51 -11.03
C ASP A 43 -18.24 12.63 -11.60
N VAL A 44 -17.58 13.66 -12.11
CA VAL A 44 -18.24 14.83 -12.69
C VAL A 44 -18.97 14.46 -13.99
N ASN A 45 -18.53 13.42 -14.71
CA ASN A 45 -19.14 13.01 -15.98
C ASN A 45 -20.59 12.52 -15.81
N SER A 46 -20.92 12.01 -14.62
CA SER A 46 -22.27 11.56 -14.26
C SER A 46 -23.33 12.67 -14.38
N PHE A 47 -22.95 13.94 -14.23
CA PHE A 47 -23.88 15.08 -14.25
C PHE A 47 -24.13 15.68 -15.65
N PHE A 48 -23.31 15.36 -16.64
CA PHE A 48 -23.43 15.91 -18.00
C PHE A 48 -24.80 15.64 -18.62
N GLY A 49 -25.30 14.41 -18.48
CA GLY A 49 -26.57 14.02 -19.10
C GLY A 49 -27.77 14.81 -18.55
N GLY A 50 -27.76 15.14 -17.25
CA GLY A 50 -28.78 16.01 -16.64
C GLY A 50 -28.67 17.44 -17.13
N ALA A 51 -27.46 18.00 -17.11
CA ALA A 51 -27.18 19.36 -17.54
C ALA A 51 -27.50 19.60 -19.03
N GLN A 52 -27.18 18.64 -19.91
CA GLN A 52 -27.52 18.68 -21.33
C GLN A 52 -29.04 18.72 -21.58
N ARG A 53 -29.83 17.99 -20.77
CA ARG A 53 -31.30 18.02 -20.87
C ARG A 53 -31.86 19.40 -20.50
N LEU A 54 -31.29 20.04 -19.47
CA LEU A 54 -31.71 21.37 -19.03
C LEU A 54 -31.33 22.46 -20.06
N ALA A 55 -30.19 22.30 -20.73
CA ALA A 55 -29.70 23.25 -21.72
C ALA A 55 -30.19 22.98 -23.16
N LYS A 56 -31.16 22.08 -23.37
CA LYS A 56 -31.57 21.62 -24.72
C LYS A 56 -32.06 22.74 -25.64
N ASN A 57 -32.67 23.79 -25.09
CA ASN A 57 -33.29 24.88 -25.86
C ASN A 57 -32.36 26.08 -26.11
N VAL A 58 -31.07 25.98 -25.73
CA VAL A 58 -30.11 27.06 -25.92
C VAL A 58 -29.59 27.02 -27.36
N SER A 59 -29.78 28.13 -28.10
CA SER A 59 -29.58 28.18 -29.55
C SER A 59 -28.14 28.13 -30.04
N THR A 60 -27.17 28.59 -29.25
CA THR A 60 -25.75 28.62 -29.64
C THR A 60 -24.95 27.63 -28.79
N GLU A 61 -24.09 26.84 -29.43
CA GLU A 61 -23.28 25.82 -28.75
C GLU A 61 -22.38 26.40 -27.65
N GLN A 62 -21.81 27.60 -27.87
CA GLN A 62 -21.03 28.29 -26.84
C GLN A 62 -21.86 28.67 -25.60
N ARG A 63 -23.07 29.21 -25.78
CA ARG A 63 -23.96 29.53 -24.64
C ARG A 63 -24.46 28.26 -23.96
N LYS A 64 -24.73 27.21 -24.75
CA LYS A 64 -25.13 25.89 -24.25
C LYS A 64 -24.04 25.26 -23.37
N ASN A 65 -22.77 25.32 -23.77
CA ASN A 65 -21.66 24.84 -22.95
C ASN A 65 -21.50 25.62 -21.63
N ARG A 66 -21.73 26.95 -21.66
CA ARG A 66 -21.78 27.78 -20.44
C ARG A 66 -22.96 27.43 -19.52
N GLU A 67 -24.12 27.10 -20.10
CA GLU A 67 -25.29 26.66 -19.34
C GLU A 67 -25.05 25.30 -18.67
N ILE A 68 -24.51 24.35 -19.43
CA ILE A 68 -24.19 23.00 -18.97
C ILE A 68 -23.19 23.06 -17.82
N SER A 69 -22.07 23.77 -17.99
CA SER A 69 -21.04 23.92 -16.95
C SER A 69 -21.59 24.52 -15.66
N ARG A 70 -22.52 25.48 -15.75
CA ARG A 70 -23.20 26.05 -14.58
C ARG A 70 -24.12 25.04 -13.89
N HIS A 71 -24.92 24.28 -14.64
CA HIS A 71 -25.78 23.25 -14.06
C HIS A 71 -24.98 22.15 -13.37
N VAL A 72 -23.86 21.72 -13.94
CA VAL A 72 -22.96 20.73 -13.33
C VAL A 72 -22.42 21.26 -12.00
N LEU A 73 -21.84 22.46 -11.98
CA LEU A 73 -21.32 23.07 -10.76
C LEU A 73 -22.39 23.23 -9.68
N ASN A 74 -23.59 23.69 -10.06
CA ASN A 74 -24.71 23.85 -9.13
C ASN A 74 -25.15 22.50 -8.53
N THR A 75 -25.14 21.43 -9.33
CA THR A 75 -25.47 20.08 -8.87
C THR A 75 -24.45 19.58 -7.84
N ILE A 76 -23.16 19.76 -8.12
CA ILE A 76 -22.07 19.44 -7.18
C ILE A 76 -22.23 20.22 -5.88
N GLN A 77 -22.51 21.53 -5.95
CA GLN A 77 -22.74 22.35 -4.76
C GLN A 77 -23.97 21.91 -3.96
N GLN A 78 -25.06 21.51 -4.60
CA GLN A 78 -26.25 20.99 -3.92
C GLN A 78 -25.97 19.65 -3.25
N LEU A 79 -25.20 18.78 -3.90
CA LEU A 79 -24.78 17.50 -3.35
C LEU A 79 -23.90 17.69 -2.11
N LEU A 80 -22.91 18.59 -2.17
CA LEU A 80 -21.99 18.85 -1.06
C LEU A 80 -22.67 19.50 0.16
N ARG A 81 -23.84 20.14 0.00
CA ARG A 81 -24.67 20.56 1.15
C ARG A 81 -25.28 19.39 1.92
N ARG A 82 -25.50 18.25 1.25
CA ARG A 82 -26.06 17.03 1.85
C ARG A 82 -24.97 16.05 2.29
N ILE A 83 -23.84 16.05 1.58
CA ILE A 83 -22.69 15.17 1.81
C ILE A 83 -21.48 16.05 2.11
N VAL A 84 -21.13 16.13 3.40
CA VAL A 84 -20.05 16.97 3.93
C VAL A 84 -18.73 16.21 3.81
N CYS A 85 -17.72 16.83 3.19
CA CYS A 85 -16.36 16.31 3.16
C CYS A 85 -15.52 16.98 4.25
N ARG A 86 -14.83 16.19 5.09
CA ARG A 86 -13.98 16.70 6.18
C ARG A 86 -12.52 16.88 5.78
N HIS A 87 -11.93 15.91 5.07
CA HIS A 87 -10.50 15.90 4.77
C HIS A 87 -10.20 16.21 3.30
N SER A 88 -10.53 15.29 2.38
CA SER A 88 -10.15 15.43 0.96
C SER A 88 -11.34 15.28 0.03
N LEU A 89 -11.63 16.33 -0.74
CA LEU A 89 -12.62 16.33 -1.80
C LEU A 89 -11.93 16.15 -3.15
N PHE A 90 -12.28 15.08 -3.87
CA PHE A 90 -11.77 14.79 -5.20
C PHE A 90 -12.86 14.92 -6.27
N LEU A 91 -12.61 15.74 -7.28
CA LEU A 91 -13.48 15.91 -8.45
C LEU A 91 -12.73 15.42 -9.69
N ALA A 92 -13.26 14.41 -10.36
CA ALA A 92 -12.61 13.81 -11.51
C ALA A 92 -13.47 13.94 -12.77
N LEU A 93 -12.85 14.41 -13.86
CA LEU A 93 -13.37 14.32 -15.21
C LEU A 93 -12.69 13.17 -15.95
N ASP A 94 -13.35 12.61 -16.97
CA ASP A 94 -12.73 11.61 -17.82
C ASP A 94 -11.58 12.24 -18.61
N GLY A 95 -10.44 11.57 -18.63
CA GLY A 95 -9.31 11.86 -19.48
C GLY A 95 -9.31 11.01 -20.75
N ALA A 96 -8.17 10.98 -21.45
CA ALA A 96 -7.98 10.06 -22.57
C ALA A 96 -8.09 8.60 -22.10
N GLY A 97 -8.89 7.80 -22.81
CA GLY A 97 -9.08 6.37 -22.56
C GLY A 97 -8.05 5.50 -23.29
N THR A 98 -8.39 4.23 -23.47
CA THR A 98 -7.50 3.23 -24.11
C THR A 98 -7.77 3.07 -25.61
N ALA A 99 -6.83 2.47 -26.34
CA ALA A 99 -7.04 2.07 -27.74
C ALA A 99 -8.24 1.13 -27.92
N ALA A 100 -8.49 0.23 -26.97
CA ALA A 100 -9.68 -0.61 -26.96
C ALA A 100 -10.99 0.21 -26.96
N THR A 101 -11.00 1.33 -26.23
CA THR A 101 -12.15 2.25 -26.21
C THR A 101 -12.35 2.90 -27.57
N VAL A 102 -11.28 3.38 -28.19
CA VAL A 102 -11.28 3.96 -29.54
C VAL A 102 -11.77 2.95 -30.57
N HIS A 103 -11.24 1.72 -30.53
CA HIS A 103 -11.68 0.64 -31.40
C HIS A 103 -13.18 0.41 -31.30
N ASN A 104 -13.73 0.37 -30.08
CA ASN A 104 -15.16 0.20 -29.87
C ASN A 104 -15.98 1.38 -30.39
N PHE A 105 -15.52 2.63 -30.24
CA PHE A 105 -16.22 3.78 -30.85
C PHE A 105 -16.29 3.67 -32.37
N ARG A 106 -15.22 3.20 -33.03
CA ARG A 106 -15.14 3.07 -34.49
C ARG A 106 -15.99 1.93 -35.05
N HIS A 107 -16.14 0.84 -34.29
CA HIS A 107 -16.82 -0.38 -34.73
C HIS A 107 -18.25 -0.55 -34.21
N SER A 108 -18.62 0.17 -33.15
CA SER A 108 -19.98 0.13 -32.63
C SER A 108 -20.93 0.87 -33.57
N LYS A 109 -22.14 0.32 -33.74
CA LYS A 109 -23.21 1.03 -34.43
C LYS A 109 -23.51 2.33 -33.69
N THR A 110 -23.60 3.43 -34.42
CA THR A 110 -23.99 4.72 -33.84
C THR A 110 -25.35 4.59 -33.15
N THR A 111 -25.35 4.79 -31.84
CA THR A 111 -26.56 4.86 -31.01
C THR A 111 -26.58 6.19 -30.30
N ARG A 112 -27.76 6.65 -29.88
CA ARG A 112 -27.90 7.86 -29.08
C ARG A 112 -27.01 7.85 -27.82
N ARG A 113 -26.79 6.69 -27.21
CA ARG A 113 -25.90 6.52 -26.04
C ARG A 113 -24.44 6.81 -26.41
N ILE A 114 -23.98 6.34 -27.56
CA ILE A 114 -22.63 6.57 -28.07
C ILE A 114 -22.44 8.04 -28.48
N GLU A 115 -23.42 8.62 -29.17
CA GLU A 115 -23.39 10.04 -29.55
C GLU A 115 -23.30 10.96 -28.31
N MET A 116 -24.10 10.67 -27.28
CA MET A 116 -24.04 11.42 -26.01
C MET A 116 -22.67 11.28 -25.32
N ARG A 117 -22.03 10.10 -25.40
CA ARG A 117 -20.67 9.89 -24.89
C ARG A 117 -19.63 10.66 -25.71
N GLN A 118 -19.74 10.67 -27.04
CA GLN A 118 -18.83 11.40 -27.94
C GLN A 118 -18.85 12.91 -27.68
N GLN A 119 -20.01 13.47 -27.35
CA GLN A 119 -20.15 14.91 -27.06
C GLN A 119 -19.38 15.33 -25.81
N ARG A 120 -19.21 14.44 -24.83
CA ARG A 120 -18.53 14.72 -23.55
C ARG A 120 -17.10 14.18 -23.48
N LEU A 121 -16.51 13.80 -24.61
CA LEU A 121 -15.10 13.38 -24.67
C LEU A 121 -14.17 14.49 -24.16
N PRO A 122 -13.00 14.13 -23.59
CA PRO A 122 -12.13 15.05 -22.86
C PRO A 122 -11.63 16.26 -23.67
N GLY A 123 -11.45 16.10 -24.99
CA GLY A 123 -11.01 17.18 -25.88
C GLY A 123 -12.13 18.15 -26.29
N MET A 124 -13.39 17.78 -26.07
CA MET A 124 -14.54 18.58 -26.50
C MET A 124 -14.65 19.88 -25.70
N ALA A 125 -15.08 20.96 -26.36
CA ALA A 125 -15.29 22.26 -25.74
C ALA A 125 -16.25 22.23 -24.53
N MET A 126 -17.25 21.33 -24.55
CA MET A 126 -18.18 21.17 -23.43
C MET A 126 -17.47 20.68 -22.16
N ALA A 127 -16.62 19.65 -22.26
CA ALA A 127 -15.93 19.07 -21.11
C ALA A 127 -14.91 20.06 -20.52
N ARG A 128 -14.17 20.77 -21.38
CA ARG A 128 -13.26 21.85 -20.97
C ARG A 128 -13.97 23.01 -20.30
N ALA A 129 -15.13 23.43 -20.82
CA ALA A 129 -15.92 24.49 -20.19
C ALA A 129 -16.40 24.11 -18.78
N VAL A 130 -16.72 22.83 -18.55
CA VAL A 130 -17.07 22.31 -17.22
C VAL A 130 -15.86 22.33 -16.30
N GLU A 131 -14.71 21.82 -16.74
CA GLU A 131 -13.45 21.86 -15.99
C GLU A 131 -13.07 23.31 -15.60
N GLU A 132 -13.02 24.21 -16.58
CA GLU A 132 -12.65 25.62 -16.37
C GLU A 132 -13.59 26.29 -15.35
N ARG A 133 -14.89 26.01 -15.44
CA ARG A 133 -15.90 26.53 -14.52
C ARG A 133 -15.70 25.99 -13.10
N ILE A 134 -15.37 24.71 -12.95
CA ILE A 134 -15.09 24.09 -11.65
C ILE A 134 -13.83 24.69 -11.05
N VAL A 135 -12.71 24.71 -11.80
CA VAL A 135 -11.42 25.25 -11.35
C VAL A 135 -11.55 26.71 -10.94
N LYS A 136 -12.24 27.55 -11.73
CA LYS A 136 -12.49 28.97 -11.40
C LYS A 136 -13.40 29.18 -10.19
N ALA A 137 -14.24 28.20 -9.86
CA ALA A 137 -15.11 28.25 -8.70
C ALA A 137 -14.44 27.74 -7.41
N MET A 138 -13.19 27.25 -7.49
CA MET A 138 -12.45 26.77 -6.33
C MET A 138 -11.71 27.90 -5.61
N PRO A 139 -11.66 27.86 -4.27
CA PRO A 139 -12.39 26.95 -3.38
C PRO A 139 -13.90 27.29 -3.31
N LEU A 140 -14.76 26.28 -3.18
CA LEU A 140 -16.22 26.47 -3.05
C LEU A 140 -16.55 27.35 -1.82
N ALA A 141 -17.55 28.24 -1.94
CA ALA A 141 -17.82 29.27 -0.93
C ALA A 141 -18.26 28.75 0.47
N ARG A 142 -17.69 29.38 1.51
CA ARG A 142 -17.95 29.48 2.98
C ARG A 142 -18.63 28.37 3.81
N SER A 143 -19.48 27.48 3.30
CA SER A 143 -20.23 26.56 4.19
C SER A 143 -19.55 25.22 4.45
N LEU A 144 -18.55 24.83 3.65
CA LEU A 144 -17.82 23.56 3.72
C LEU A 144 -16.37 23.79 3.30
N ILE A 145 -15.42 23.66 4.23
CA ILE A 145 -13.99 23.83 3.96
C ILE A 145 -13.29 22.51 4.26
N PRO A 146 -13.21 21.57 3.29
CA PRO A 146 -12.34 20.41 3.45
C PRO A 146 -10.88 20.87 3.55
N ARG A 147 -10.02 20.07 4.18
CA ARG A 147 -8.57 20.37 4.27
C ARG A 147 -7.91 20.46 2.90
N GLU A 148 -8.32 19.61 1.96
CA GLU A 148 -7.87 19.67 0.58
C GLU A 148 -9.01 19.46 -0.43
N VAL A 149 -8.85 20.09 -1.60
CA VAL A 149 -9.67 19.85 -2.78
C VAL A 149 -8.75 19.53 -3.94
N VAL A 150 -9.00 18.43 -4.63
CA VAL A 150 -8.23 18.00 -5.80
C VAL A 150 -9.17 17.90 -7.00
N VAL A 151 -8.80 18.53 -8.12
CA VAL A 151 -9.54 18.46 -9.39
C VAL A 151 -8.64 17.80 -10.43
N SER A 152 -9.06 16.64 -10.93
CA SER A 152 -8.39 15.95 -12.03
C SER A 152 -9.14 16.23 -13.34
N GLY A 153 -8.53 17.09 -14.16
CA GLY A 153 -9.10 17.64 -15.40
C GLY A 153 -9.13 16.67 -16.58
N THR A 154 -9.62 17.15 -17.72
CA THR A 154 -9.75 16.34 -18.94
C THR A 154 -8.42 16.08 -19.63
N SER A 155 -7.40 16.91 -19.38
CA SER A 155 -6.01 16.73 -19.86
C SER A 155 -5.16 15.83 -18.96
N VAL A 156 -5.70 15.36 -17.83
CA VAL A 156 -5.08 14.29 -17.03
C VAL A 156 -5.49 12.96 -17.66
N GLU A 157 -4.53 12.07 -17.93
CA GLU A 157 -4.77 10.77 -18.56
C GLU A 157 -5.73 9.87 -17.73
N GLY A 158 -6.53 9.04 -18.41
CA GLY A 158 -7.31 7.97 -17.81
C GLY A 158 -8.76 8.31 -17.50
N CYS A 159 -9.59 7.27 -17.40
CA CYS A 159 -10.97 7.38 -16.92
C CYS A 159 -11.03 7.75 -15.44
N VAL A 160 -12.22 8.14 -14.97
CA VAL A 160 -12.42 8.48 -13.56
C VAL A 160 -12.09 7.32 -12.62
N GLU A 161 -12.39 6.07 -12.97
CA GLU A 161 -12.06 4.91 -12.12
C GLU A 161 -10.56 4.80 -11.85
N ARG A 162 -9.74 5.05 -12.88
CA ARG A 162 -8.27 5.07 -12.77
C ARG A 162 -7.83 6.20 -11.84
N LYS A 163 -8.38 7.39 -12.04
CA LYS A 163 -8.06 8.61 -11.27
C LYS A 163 -8.47 8.48 -9.80
N VAL A 164 -9.64 7.91 -9.52
CA VAL A 164 -10.15 7.66 -8.16
C VAL A 164 -9.29 6.62 -7.46
N ALA A 165 -8.94 5.51 -8.12
CA ALA A 165 -8.04 4.53 -7.56
C ALA A 165 -6.66 5.14 -7.26
N ALA A 166 -6.06 5.86 -8.22
CA ALA A 166 -4.78 6.52 -8.05
C ALA A 166 -4.79 7.55 -6.90
N TRP A 167 -5.84 8.37 -6.81
CA TRP A 167 -6.00 9.33 -5.72
C TRP A 167 -6.19 8.64 -4.36
N ALA A 168 -7.02 7.61 -4.28
CA ALA A 168 -7.26 6.86 -3.04
C ALA A 168 -5.98 6.14 -2.56
N LEU A 169 -5.16 5.64 -3.48
CA LEU A 169 -3.86 5.05 -3.18
C LEU A 169 -2.84 6.11 -2.76
N ASP A 170 -2.84 7.28 -3.41
CA ASP A 170 -1.99 8.41 -2.99
C ASP A 170 -2.35 8.93 -1.60
N LEU A 171 -3.64 9.00 -1.27
CA LEU A 171 -4.08 9.26 0.10
C LEU A 171 -3.50 8.21 1.06
N ALA A 172 -3.59 6.93 0.68
CA ALA A 172 -3.02 5.83 1.44
C ALA A 172 -1.50 5.93 1.67
N CYS A 173 -0.77 6.67 0.83
CA CYS A 173 0.65 6.99 1.03
C CYS A 173 0.88 8.05 2.10
N ARG A 174 -0.01 9.05 2.16
CA ARG A 174 0.21 10.32 2.87
C ARG A 174 -0.15 10.21 4.32
N ASP A 175 -1.24 9.52 4.61
CA ASP A 175 -1.64 9.25 5.98
C ASP A 175 -1.05 7.89 6.38
N GLY A 176 -0.61 7.74 7.63
CA GLY A 176 -0.05 6.48 8.12
C GLY A 176 -1.02 5.31 7.86
N THR A 177 -0.50 4.07 7.86
CA THR A 177 -1.23 2.78 7.62
C THR A 177 -2.59 2.64 8.32
N GLN A 178 -2.84 3.45 9.34
CA GLN A 178 -3.86 3.28 10.36
C GLN A 178 -5.08 4.19 10.19
N GLU A 179 -4.97 5.27 9.43
CA GLU A 179 -6.08 6.24 9.34
C GLU A 179 -7.11 5.85 8.26
N HIS A 180 -6.72 5.13 7.19
CA HIS A 180 -7.62 4.76 6.07
C HIS A 180 -8.52 3.55 6.35
N THR A 181 -8.15 2.71 7.31
CA THR A 181 -9.00 1.60 7.77
C THR A 181 -10.16 2.09 8.63
N THR A 182 -10.03 3.26 9.26
CA THR A 182 -11.04 3.90 10.12
C THR A 182 -11.77 5.05 9.44
N ARG A 183 -11.12 5.75 8.49
CA ARG A 183 -11.73 6.86 7.75
C ARG A 183 -12.70 6.38 6.69
N SER A 184 -13.78 7.14 6.58
CA SER A 184 -14.86 6.89 5.65
C SER A 184 -14.56 7.44 4.26
N LEU A 185 -14.74 6.61 3.23
CA LEU A 185 -14.57 6.97 1.82
C LEU A 185 -15.92 6.93 1.10
N CYS A 186 -16.37 8.07 0.59
CA CYS A 186 -17.57 8.19 -0.21
C CYS A 186 -17.21 8.40 -1.68
N VAL A 187 -17.72 7.54 -2.57
CA VAL A 187 -17.55 7.69 -4.02
C VAL A 187 -18.91 7.91 -4.66
N ILE A 188 -19.03 8.98 -5.45
CA ILE A 188 -20.28 9.43 -6.03
C ILE A 188 -20.18 9.39 -7.56
N GLY A 189 -21.02 8.60 -8.22
CA GLY A 189 -21.01 8.54 -9.67
C GLY A 189 -21.71 7.33 -10.28
N ALA A 190 -21.19 6.89 -11.42
CA ALA A 190 -21.68 5.71 -12.12
C ALA A 190 -21.40 4.43 -11.33
N GLY A 191 -22.24 3.41 -11.52
CA GLY A 191 -22.11 2.10 -10.86
C GLY A 191 -20.81 1.34 -11.18
N THR A 192 -19.99 1.81 -12.11
CA THR A 192 -18.65 1.25 -12.37
C THR A 192 -17.68 1.56 -11.24
N LEU A 193 -17.81 2.71 -10.57
CA LEU A 193 -16.99 3.12 -9.42
C LEU A 193 -17.17 2.23 -8.19
N TRP A 194 -18.31 1.54 -8.12
CA TRP A 194 -18.50 0.48 -7.13
C TRP A 194 -17.44 -0.63 -7.27
N HIS A 195 -17.04 -1.01 -8.49
CA HIS A 195 -16.00 -2.01 -8.68
C HIS A 195 -14.62 -1.50 -8.23
N THR A 196 -14.36 -0.20 -8.42
CA THR A 196 -13.16 0.47 -7.87
C THR A 196 -13.18 0.39 -6.35
N MET A 197 -14.30 0.70 -5.70
CA MET A 197 -14.46 0.56 -4.24
C MET A 197 -14.19 -0.87 -3.78
N LEU A 198 -14.70 -1.88 -4.50
CA LEU A 198 -14.48 -3.28 -4.17
C LEU A 198 -12.99 -3.65 -4.26
N GLY A 199 -12.27 -3.16 -5.28
CA GLY A 199 -10.83 -3.38 -5.50
C GLY A 199 -9.89 -2.61 -4.56
N LEU A 200 -10.35 -1.50 -3.98
CA LEU A 200 -9.63 -0.71 -2.98
C LEU A 200 -9.62 -1.40 -1.61
N ASN A 201 -8.83 -2.46 -1.47
CA ASN A 201 -8.76 -3.31 -0.27
C ASN A 201 -8.32 -2.58 1.01
N LEU A 202 -7.66 -1.42 0.88
CA LEU A 202 -7.18 -0.61 2.01
C LEU A 202 -8.32 0.10 2.77
N TYR A 203 -9.49 0.25 2.16
CA TYR A 203 -10.65 0.94 2.74
C TYR A 203 -11.72 -0.07 3.15
N PHE A 204 -12.14 0.00 4.42
CA PHE A 204 -13.18 -0.87 5.00
C PHE A 204 -14.51 -0.12 5.25
N HIS A 205 -14.47 1.21 5.31
CA HIS A 205 -15.63 2.09 5.49
C HIS A 205 -15.95 2.84 4.19
N GLY A 206 -16.30 2.09 3.14
CA GLY A 206 -16.68 2.64 1.84
C GLY A 206 -18.18 2.85 1.70
N THR A 207 -18.60 3.97 1.12
CA THR A 207 -19.98 4.21 0.65
C THR A 207 -19.96 4.62 -0.82
N HIS A 208 -20.77 3.95 -1.63
CA HIS A 208 -21.01 4.36 -3.02
C HIS A 208 -22.37 5.05 -3.11
N VAL A 209 -22.43 6.23 -3.74
CA VAL A 209 -23.64 7.02 -3.91
C VAL A 209 -23.95 7.21 -5.40
N VAL A 210 -25.17 6.86 -5.79
CA VAL A 210 -25.70 7.12 -7.12
C VAL A 210 -26.65 8.32 -7.05
N HIS A 211 -26.39 9.30 -7.89
CA HIS A 211 -27.23 10.49 -8.04
C HIS A 211 -28.33 10.24 -9.09
N GLY A 212 -29.55 9.98 -8.64
CA GLY A 212 -30.74 9.92 -9.49
C GLY A 212 -31.22 11.30 -9.93
N SER A 213 -32.30 11.35 -10.70
CA SER A 213 -32.90 12.63 -11.12
C SER A 213 -33.54 13.40 -9.97
N THR A 214 -34.01 12.68 -8.94
CA THR A 214 -34.78 13.23 -7.82
C THR A 214 -34.35 12.67 -6.47
N ASP A 215 -33.69 11.50 -6.47
CA ASP A 215 -33.25 10.76 -5.29
C ASP A 215 -31.73 10.54 -5.27
N LEU A 216 -31.20 10.41 -4.06
CA LEU A 216 -29.85 9.91 -3.82
C LEU A 216 -29.98 8.49 -3.28
N ARG A 217 -29.27 7.53 -3.86
CA ARG A 217 -29.22 6.16 -3.35
C ARG A 217 -27.80 5.82 -2.96
N HIS A 218 -27.64 5.04 -1.89
CA HIS A 218 -26.33 4.64 -1.42
C HIS A 218 -26.24 3.13 -1.17
N LEU A 219 -25.04 2.61 -1.26
CA LEU A 219 -24.66 1.24 -0.94
C LEU A 219 -23.39 1.30 -0.10
N THR A 220 -23.39 0.68 1.08
CA THR A 220 -22.17 0.59 1.91
C THR A 220 -21.37 -0.65 1.56
N LEU A 221 -20.05 -0.59 1.79
CA LEU A 221 -19.19 -1.76 1.67
C LEU A 221 -19.62 -2.84 2.66
N SER A 222 -20.07 -2.48 3.87
CA SER A 222 -20.61 -3.41 4.85
C SER A 222 -21.82 -4.20 4.34
N ASP A 223 -22.78 -3.53 3.69
CA ASP A 223 -23.93 -4.19 3.06
C ASP A 223 -23.48 -5.17 1.99
N THR A 224 -22.44 -4.81 1.24
CA THR A 224 -21.92 -5.66 0.17
C THR A 224 -21.14 -6.86 0.71
N LEU A 225 -20.34 -6.68 1.76
CA LEU A 225 -19.65 -7.79 2.43
C LEU A 225 -20.65 -8.76 3.06
N THR A 226 -21.78 -8.26 3.56
CA THR A 226 -22.90 -9.08 4.02
C THR A 226 -23.53 -9.82 2.84
N TRP A 227 -23.81 -9.12 1.75
CA TRP A 227 -24.35 -9.72 0.53
C TRP A 227 -23.42 -10.78 -0.07
N LEU A 228 -22.10 -10.66 0.07
CA LEU A 228 -21.07 -11.62 -0.36
C LEU A 228 -20.79 -12.75 0.64
N GLU A 229 -21.55 -12.86 1.74
CA GLU A 229 -21.30 -13.85 2.82
C GLU A 229 -19.88 -13.74 3.45
N LEU A 230 -19.28 -12.55 3.45
CA LEU A 230 -17.97 -12.26 4.06
C LEU A 230 -18.07 -11.63 5.46
N SER A 231 -19.29 -11.29 5.91
CA SER A 231 -19.52 -10.63 7.21
C SER A 231 -19.03 -11.43 8.42
N ALA A 232 -19.11 -12.77 8.37
CA ALA A 232 -18.56 -13.64 9.41
C ALA A 232 -17.03 -13.50 9.53
N HIS A 233 -16.33 -13.35 8.40
CA HIS A 233 -14.89 -13.12 8.40
C HIS A 233 -14.54 -11.75 8.97
N VAL A 234 -15.35 -10.71 8.67
CA VAL A 234 -15.23 -9.39 9.29
C VAL A 234 -15.40 -9.48 10.82
N GLN A 235 -16.42 -10.19 11.31
CA GLN A 235 -16.66 -10.39 12.74
C GLN A 235 -15.54 -11.18 13.44
N SER A 236 -14.93 -12.15 12.73
CA SER A 236 -13.80 -12.93 13.24
C SER A 236 -12.45 -12.19 13.17
N GLY A 237 -12.40 -11.01 12.55
CA GLY A 237 -11.16 -10.24 12.36
C GLY A 237 -10.21 -10.81 11.28
N ASP A 238 -10.67 -11.74 10.44
CA ASP A 238 -9.90 -12.35 9.37
C ASP A 238 -9.85 -11.43 8.13
N THR A 239 -9.03 -10.38 8.22
CA THR A 239 -8.88 -9.36 7.18
C THR A 239 -8.38 -9.94 5.87
N HIS A 240 -7.47 -10.93 5.92
CA HIS A 240 -6.97 -11.62 4.74
C HIS A 240 -8.10 -12.34 3.99
N ALA A 241 -8.96 -13.09 4.69
CA ALA A 241 -10.10 -13.75 4.06
C ALA A 241 -11.12 -12.78 3.44
N VAL A 242 -11.28 -11.60 4.03
CA VAL A 242 -12.12 -10.51 3.50
C VAL A 242 -11.48 -9.89 2.27
N MET A 243 -10.18 -9.56 2.31
CA MET A 243 -9.46 -8.97 1.17
C MET A 243 -9.36 -9.93 0.00
N SER A 244 -9.01 -11.20 0.24
CA SER A 244 -8.97 -12.23 -0.81
C SER A 244 -10.36 -12.49 -1.37
N GLY A 245 -11.37 -12.58 -0.49
CA GLY A 245 -12.77 -12.74 -0.89
C GLY A 245 -13.29 -11.59 -1.76
N ARG A 246 -12.97 -10.33 -1.42
CA ARG A 246 -13.30 -9.14 -2.22
C ARG A 246 -12.62 -9.17 -3.59
N THR A 247 -11.33 -9.53 -3.60
CA THR A 247 -10.49 -9.54 -4.81
C THR A 247 -10.95 -10.61 -5.80
N ASP A 248 -11.28 -11.80 -5.28
CA ASP A 248 -11.83 -12.92 -6.06
C ASP A 248 -13.26 -12.62 -6.54
N ALA A 249 -14.10 -12.02 -5.68
CA ALA A 249 -15.43 -11.59 -6.07
C ALA A 249 -15.40 -10.54 -7.19
N LEU A 250 -14.45 -9.59 -7.14
CA LEU A 250 -14.25 -8.63 -8.21
C LEU A 250 -13.89 -9.32 -9.53
N LEU A 251 -12.98 -10.30 -9.52
CA LEU A 251 -12.64 -11.09 -10.71
C LEU A 251 -13.88 -11.79 -11.29
N LEU A 252 -14.67 -12.46 -10.45
CA LEU A 252 -15.87 -13.16 -10.88
C LEU A 252 -16.96 -12.20 -11.40
N MET A 253 -17.09 -11.01 -10.79
CA MET A 253 -17.97 -9.95 -11.30
C MET A 253 -17.52 -9.48 -12.68
N LEU A 254 -16.22 -9.27 -12.90
CA LEU A 254 -15.67 -8.86 -14.19
C LEU A 254 -15.88 -9.94 -15.27
N LEU A 255 -15.68 -11.21 -14.92
CA LEU A 255 -15.95 -12.33 -15.82
C LEU A 255 -17.45 -12.41 -16.18
N CYS A 256 -18.35 -12.29 -15.21
CA CYS A 256 -19.78 -12.49 -15.44
C CYS A 256 -20.48 -11.28 -16.06
N ASN A 257 -20.06 -10.07 -15.72
CA ASN A 257 -20.77 -8.83 -16.06
C ASN A 257 -19.98 -7.94 -17.02
N GLY A 258 -18.69 -8.22 -17.23
CA GLY A 258 -17.79 -7.35 -17.98
C GLY A 258 -17.48 -6.05 -17.25
N CYS A 259 -16.87 -5.11 -17.96
CA CYS A 259 -16.59 -3.76 -17.46
C CYS A 259 -16.69 -2.75 -18.61
N GLU A 260 -17.66 -1.82 -18.51
CA GLU A 260 -17.88 -0.80 -19.54
C GLU A 260 -16.69 0.16 -19.69
N VAL A 261 -15.92 0.38 -18.61
CA VAL A 261 -14.81 1.34 -18.55
C VAL A 261 -13.65 0.90 -19.43
N THR A 262 -13.31 -0.39 -19.38
CA THR A 262 -12.24 -0.98 -20.20
C THR A 262 -12.78 -1.64 -21.47
N HIS A 263 -14.10 -1.62 -21.66
CA HIS A 263 -14.81 -2.37 -22.69
C HIS A 263 -14.58 -3.89 -22.64
N LEU A 264 -14.36 -4.43 -21.44
CA LEU A 264 -14.33 -5.87 -21.23
C LEU A 264 -15.76 -6.42 -21.39
N PRO A 265 -16.03 -7.34 -22.34
CA PRO A 265 -17.34 -7.96 -22.43
C PRO A 265 -17.54 -9.01 -21.33
N ALA A 266 -18.79 -9.27 -20.99
CA ALA A 266 -19.16 -10.39 -20.12
C ALA A 266 -18.90 -11.73 -20.80
N LEU A 267 -18.50 -12.75 -20.04
CA LEU A 267 -18.38 -14.13 -20.50
C LEU A 267 -19.79 -14.74 -20.69
N PRO A 268 -20.20 -15.07 -21.93
CA PRO A 268 -21.51 -15.62 -22.20
C PRO A 268 -21.81 -16.91 -21.43
N GLY A 269 -22.93 -16.93 -20.71
CA GLY A 269 -23.39 -18.10 -19.96
C GLY A 269 -22.76 -18.27 -18.57
N ALA A 270 -21.82 -17.40 -18.18
CA ALA A 270 -21.37 -17.31 -16.80
C ALA A 270 -22.43 -16.61 -15.93
N ASN A 271 -22.64 -17.10 -14.71
CA ASN A 271 -23.57 -16.51 -13.77
C ASN A 271 -22.86 -16.28 -12.42
N PHE A 272 -22.86 -15.03 -11.96
CA PHE A 272 -22.13 -14.64 -10.76
C PHE A 272 -22.58 -15.41 -9.52
N VAL A 273 -23.90 -15.59 -9.31
CA VAL A 273 -24.45 -16.31 -8.15
C VAL A 273 -23.96 -17.75 -8.14
N VAL A 274 -24.00 -18.42 -9.30
CA VAL A 274 -23.55 -19.82 -9.45
C VAL A 274 -22.06 -19.96 -9.16
N LEU A 275 -21.23 -19.08 -9.75
CA LEU A 275 -19.79 -19.15 -9.55
C LEU A 275 -19.37 -18.77 -8.13
N MET A 276 -20.06 -17.80 -7.51
CA MET A 276 -19.81 -17.42 -6.12
C MET A 276 -20.24 -18.54 -5.15
N ASP A 277 -21.35 -19.23 -5.41
CA ASP A 277 -21.73 -20.43 -4.65
C ASP A 277 -20.68 -21.54 -4.74
N ALA A 278 -20.21 -21.84 -5.95
CA ALA A 278 -19.13 -22.81 -6.16
C ALA A 278 -17.86 -22.39 -5.40
N TYR A 279 -17.49 -21.10 -5.45
CA TYR A 279 -16.35 -20.54 -4.72
C TYR A 279 -16.48 -20.73 -3.20
N HIS A 280 -17.64 -20.43 -2.61
CA HIS A 280 -17.86 -20.64 -1.18
C HIS A 280 -17.88 -22.13 -0.80
N CYS A 281 -18.42 -23.01 -1.63
CA CYS A 281 -18.33 -24.46 -1.43
C CYS A 281 -16.87 -24.92 -1.37
N GLN A 282 -16.04 -24.49 -2.33
CA GLN A 282 -14.61 -24.83 -2.35
C GLN A 282 -13.85 -24.27 -1.14
N ARG A 283 -14.17 -23.03 -0.69
CA ARG A 283 -13.61 -22.47 0.55
C ARG A 283 -13.98 -23.27 1.79
N ARG A 284 -15.22 -23.72 1.91
CA ARG A 284 -15.68 -24.57 3.03
C ARG A 284 -15.01 -25.93 3.01
N MET A 285 -14.92 -26.57 1.84
CA MET A 285 -14.25 -27.88 1.69
C MET A 285 -12.77 -27.81 2.05
N SER A 286 -12.05 -26.80 1.55
CA SER A 286 -10.63 -26.56 1.88
C SER A 286 -10.41 -26.32 3.37
N GLY A 287 -11.32 -25.58 4.02
CA GLY A 287 -11.30 -25.36 5.47
C GLY A 287 -11.63 -26.62 6.29
N SER A 288 -12.49 -27.51 5.80
CA SER A 288 -12.85 -28.78 6.45
C SER A 288 -11.77 -29.85 6.30
N ALA A 289 -11.14 -29.95 5.12
CA ALA A 289 -10.04 -30.86 4.84
C ALA A 289 -8.80 -30.51 5.68
N GLY A 290 -8.51 -29.22 5.88
CA GLY A 290 -7.47 -28.76 6.80
C GLY A 290 -7.74 -29.14 8.26
N LYS A 291 -9.00 -29.13 8.70
CA LYS A 291 -9.40 -29.57 10.05
C LYS A 291 -9.39 -31.10 10.22
N ALA A 292 -9.79 -31.86 9.21
CA ALA A 292 -9.77 -33.33 9.22
C ALA A 292 -8.34 -33.90 9.13
N ALA A 293 -7.47 -33.27 8.34
CA ALA A 293 -6.05 -33.61 8.29
C ALA A 293 -5.34 -33.32 9.62
N ALA A 294 -5.69 -32.21 10.29
CA ALA A 294 -5.21 -31.89 11.64
C ALA A 294 -5.73 -32.87 12.71
N ALA A 295 -6.97 -33.35 12.59
CA ALA A 295 -7.54 -34.34 13.51
C ALA A 295 -7.00 -35.77 13.28
N GLY A 296 -6.70 -36.15 12.04
CA GLY A 296 -6.09 -37.45 11.70
C GLY A 296 -4.59 -37.54 12.05
N ALA A 297 -3.86 -36.42 11.92
CA ALA A 297 -2.46 -36.33 12.34
C ALA A 297 -2.29 -36.41 13.87
N ALA A 298 -3.32 -36.10 14.65
CA ALA A 298 -3.30 -36.23 16.11
C ALA A 298 -3.44 -37.69 16.60
N ALA A 299 -3.84 -38.63 15.75
CA ALA A 299 -4.07 -40.03 16.13
C ALA A 299 -2.93 -40.99 15.76
N THR A 300 -1.93 -40.55 14.99
CA THR A 300 -0.87 -41.44 14.49
C THR A 300 0.46 -40.68 14.35
N TYR A 301 1.35 -40.86 15.33
CA TYR A 301 2.76 -40.51 15.34
C TYR A 301 3.22 -39.04 15.35
N SER A 302 4.15 -38.82 16.28
CA SER A 302 5.02 -37.68 16.50
C SER A 302 6.22 -37.65 15.54
N SER A 303 6.26 -36.72 14.58
CA SER A 303 7.51 -36.16 14.00
C SER A 303 7.23 -35.18 12.84
N SER A 304 7.98 -34.06 12.86
CA SER A 304 8.39 -33.14 11.79
C SER A 304 7.37 -32.59 10.76
N GLU A 305 7.29 -31.26 10.76
CA GLU A 305 6.92 -30.38 9.63
C GLU A 305 5.54 -30.59 8.98
N ALA A 306 4.51 -30.02 9.61
CA ALA A 306 3.26 -29.69 8.95
C ALA A 306 3.27 -28.21 8.50
N PRO A 307 2.91 -27.88 7.24
CA PRO A 307 2.88 -26.51 6.75
C PRO A 307 1.70 -25.77 7.38
N SER A 308 1.98 -24.85 8.31
CA SER A 308 0.95 -24.05 8.98
C SER A 308 0.69 -22.73 8.25
N THR A 309 -0.09 -22.76 7.17
CA THR A 309 -1.02 -21.69 6.82
C THR A 309 -2.34 -22.36 6.44
N SER A 310 -3.45 -21.97 7.09
CA SER A 310 -4.77 -22.42 6.68
C SER A 310 -5.01 -21.95 5.24
N SER A 311 -4.83 -22.84 4.25
CA SER A 311 -4.97 -22.53 2.83
C SER A 311 -6.44 -22.30 2.50
N SER A 312 -6.92 -21.08 2.70
CA SER A 312 -8.21 -20.66 2.14
C SER A 312 -8.10 -20.72 0.62
N PHE A 313 -9.07 -21.35 -0.05
CA PHE A 313 -9.19 -21.36 -1.51
C PHE A 313 -9.24 -19.92 -2.05
N GLN A 314 -8.40 -19.60 -3.04
CA GLN A 314 -8.21 -18.28 -3.65
C GLN A 314 -8.11 -18.40 -5.18
N LEU A 315 -8.59 -17.39 -5.92
CA LEU A 315 -8.48 -17.35 -7.38
C LEU A 315 -7.31 -16.50 -7.87
N LEU A 316 -7.04 -15.40 -7.17
CA LEU A 316 -5.91 -14.51 -7.46
C LEU A 316 -4.85 -14.63 -6.37
N ARG A 317 -3.60 -14.79 -6.81
CA ARG A 317 -2.40 -14.76 -5.97
C ARG A 317 -1.60 -13.51 -6.27
N GLU A 318 -1.19 -12.80 -5.23
CA GLU A 318 -0.35 -11.63 -5.37
C GLU A 318 1.13 -12.05 -5.24
N LEU A 319 1.93 -11.81 -6.28
CA LEU A 319 3.36 -12.10 -6.32
C LEU A 319 4.19 -10.88 -5.88
N PRO A 320 5.40 -11.05 -5.29
CA PRO A 320 6.29 -10.01 -4.68
C PRO A 320 6.55 -8.69 -5.41
N ASN A 321 6.03 -8.50 -6.62
CA ASN A 321 6.25 -7.37 -7.52
C ASN A 321 4.92 -6.73 -7.96
N ASN A 322 3.90 -6.72 -7.08
CA ASN A 322 2.51 -6.35 -7.39
C ASN A 322 1.90 -7.11 -8.58
N THR A 323 2.48 -8.23 -9.01
CA THR A 323 1.91 -8.99 -10.12
C THR A 323 0.80 -9.88 -9.59
N LEU A 324 -0.38 -9.72 -10.17
CA LEU A 324 -1.48 -10.65 -9.95
C LEU A 324 -1.31 -11.86 -10.86
N GLU A 325 -1.34 -13.06 -10.27
CA GLU A 325 -1.34 -14.34 -10.95
C GLU A 325 -2.68 -15.05 -10.72
N ILE A 326 -3.27 -15.60 -11.78
CA ILE A 326 -4.49 -16.42 -11.65
C ILE A 326 -4.10 -17.85 -11.32
N ASP A 327 -4.72 -18.41 -10.29
CA ASP A 327 -4.74 -19.85 -10.07
C ASP A 327 -5.73 -20.50 -11.05
N LEU A 328 -5.21 -20.95 -12.20
CA LEU A 328 -6.02 -21.54 -13.26
C LEU A 328 -6.76 -22.82 -12.82
N LEU A 329 -6.18 -23.60 -11.91
CA LEU A 329 -6.81 -24.80 -11.40
C LEU A 329 -7.98 -24.42 -10.50
N ALA A 330 -7.78 -23.49 -9.57
CA ALA A 330 -8.85 -22.96 -8.72
C ALA A 330 -9.97 -22.31 -9.56
N LEU A 331 -9.62 -21.58 -10.62
CA LEU A 331 -10.62 -21.00 -11.52
C LEU A 331 -11.37 -22.09 -12.31
N TYR A 332 -10.68 -23.09 -12.83
CA TYR A 332 -11.28 -24.20 -13.60
C TYR A 332 -12.33 -24.97 -12.79
N VAL A 333 -12.04 -25.29 -11.52
CA VAL A 333 -12.97 -26.10 -10.70
C VAL A 333 -14.30 -25.40 -10.44
N LEU A 334 -14.40 -24.07 -10.62
CA LEU A 334 -15.66 -23.34 -10.53
C LEU A 334 -16.60 -23.56 -11.73
N PHE A 335 -16.08 -24.07 -12.85
CA PHE A 335 -16.85 -24.27 -14.09
C PHE A 335 -17.32 -25.72 -14.32
N ILE A 336 -16.96 -26.65 -13.43
CA ILE A 336 -17.33 -28.07 -13.52
C ILE A 336 -18.29 -28.48 -12.40
N PRO A 337 -19.08 -29.55 -12.57
CA PRO A 337 -19.96 -30.05 -11.52
C PRO A 337 -19.19 -30.48 -10.27
N GLU A 338 -19.73 -30.22 -9.09
CA GLU A 338 -19.09 -30.56 -7.80
C GLU A 338 -18.73 -32.05 -7.68
N SER A 339 -19.56 -32.94 -8.25
CA SER A 339 -19.31 -34.39 -8.31
C SER A 339 -18.08 -34.79 -9.12
N GLU A 340 -17.62 -33.92 -10.03
CA GLU A 340 -16.50 -34.20 -10.94
C GLU A 340 -15.20 -33.54 -10.45
N VAL A 341 -15.26 -32.64 -9.46
CA VAL A 341 -14.10 -31.86 -8.98
C VAL A 341 -12.98 -32.75 -8.46
N ALA A 342 -13.28 -33.71 -7.57
CA ALA A 342 -12.26 -34.57 -6.97
C ALA A 342 -11.52 -35.40 -8.03
N THR A 343 -12.26 -35.97 -8.98
CA THR A 343 -11.71 -36.74 -10.10
C THR A 343 -10.87 -35.85 -11.01
N ALA A 344 -11.39 -34.68 -11.40
CA ALA A 344 -10.68 -33.75 -12.27
C ALA A 344 -9.38 -33.24 -11.65
N VAL A 345 -9.37 -32.94 -10.34
CA VAL A 345 -8.16 -32.52 -9.62
C VAL A 345 -7.14 -33.66 -9.57
N ALA A 346 -7.56 -34.89 -9.27
CA ALA A 346 -6.67 -36.06 -9.26
C ALA A 346 -6.05 -36.32 -10.64
N ASP A 347 -6.86 -36.26 -11.71
CA ASP A 347 -6.39 -36.47 -13.08
C ASP A 347 -5.39 -35.40 -13.54
N LEU A 348 -5.60 -34.14 -13.15
CA LEU A 348 -4.74 -33.02 -13.54
C LEU A 348 -3.46 -32.93 -12.70
N THR A 349 -3.48 -33.39 -11.45
CA THR A 349 -2.30 -33.35 -10.55
C THR A 349 -1.40 -34.58 -10.73
N ASN A 350 -1.95 -35.77 -10.95
CA ASN A 350 -1.17 -37.00 -11.14
C ASN A 350 -0.40 -37.02 -12.47
N ASN A 351 -0.97 -36.45 -13.53
CA ASN A 351 -0.34 -36.40 -14.86
C ASN A 351 0.74 -35.31 -15.02
N ALA A 352 0.96 -34.46 -14.01
CA ALA A 352 2.01 -33.43 -14.03
C ALA A 352 3.43 -33.98 -13.74
N SER A 353 3.57 -35.29 -13.48
CA SER A 353 4.81 -35.97 -13.08
C SER A 353 5.57 -36.67 -14.22
N GLY A 354 5.17 -36.49 -15.48
CA GLY A 354 5.95 -36.95 -16.65
C GLY A 354 7.22 -36.13 -16.88
N PRO A 355 8.29 -36.70 -17.49
CA PRO A 355 9.58 -36.04 -17.62
C PRO A 355 9.43 -34.74 -18.43
N PRO A 356 10.14 -33.65 -18.06
CA PRO A 356 10.04 -32.40 -18.80
C PRO A 356 10.65 -32.62 -20.18
N PHE A 357 9.83 -32.52 -21.23
CA PHE A 357 10.35 -32.31 -22.57
C PHE A 357 11.15 -31.01 -22.54
N SER A 358 12.47 -31.13 -22.69
CA SER A 358 13.40 -30.01 -22.77
C SER A 358 13.06 -29.13 -23.97
N ARG A 359 12.30 -28.07 -23.76
CA ARG A 359 12.36 -26.84 -24.55
C ARG A 359 12.34 -25.67 -23.59
N SER A 360 13.48 -24.97 -23.53
CA SER A 360 13.59 -23.64 -22.96
C SER A 360 12.55 -22.71 -23.59
N SER A 361 11.53 -22.30 -22.84
CA SER A 361 10.73 -21.12 -23.19
C SER A 361 10.37 -20.32 -21.94
N SER A 362 11.23 -19.34 -21.66
CA SER A 362 10.84 -18.10 -21.00
C SER A 362 9.92 -17.33 -21.95
N HIS A 363 8.61 -17.58 -21.93
CA HIS A 363 7.65 -16.68 -22.56
C HIS A 363 7.28 -15.57 -21.57
N ALA A 364 8.18 -14.58 -21.49
CA ALA A 364 7.78 -13.21 -21.26
C ALA A 364 7.05 -12.73 -22.52
N ALA A 365 5.84 -12.20 -22.37
CA ALA A 365 5.19 -11.49 -23.46
C ALA A 365 5.88 -10.13 -23.63
N SER A 366 6.77 -10.02 -24.60
CA SER A 366 7.24 -8.76 -25.18
C SER A 366 6.86 -8.73 -26.66
N PRO A 367 6.57 -7.54 -27.26
CA PRO A 367 6.15 -7.42 -28.64
C PRO A 367 7.31 -7.78 -29.57
N VAL A 368 7.05 -8.66 -30.53
CA VAL A 368 8.00 -9.05 -31.57
C VAL A 368 7.91 -8.03 -32.71
N ASP A 369 8.95 -7.21 -32.87
CA ASP A 369 9.34 -6.69 -34.18
C ASP A 369 9.96 -7.83 -35.00
N GLY A 370 9.38 -8.14 -36.17
CA GLY A 370 9.96 -9.02 -37.20
C GLY A 370 9.24 -10.37 -37.42
N ALA A 371 8.51 -10.49 -38.54
CA ALA A 371 7.78 -11.67 -39.02
C ALA A 371 8.68 -12.84 -39.51
N PRO A 372 8.14 -14.01 -39.92
CA PRO A 372 7.18 -14.89 -39.25
C PRO A 372 7.69 -16.35 -39.17
N GLY A 373 7.51 -16.98 -38.01
CA GLY A 373 7.56 -18.44 -37.85
C GLY A 373 6.50 -18.85 -36.85
N LYS A 374 5.28 -19.15 -37.32
CA LYS A 374 4.12 -19.43 -36.45
C LYS A 374 4.35 -20.72 -35.62
N PRO A 375 4.20 -20.70 -34.29
CA PRO A 375 3.64 -21.83 -33.60
C PRO A 375 2.13 -21.86 -33.90
N ASN A 376 1.61 -22.97 -34.44
CA ASN A 376 0.18 -23.16 -34.70
C ASN A 376 -0.60 -23.17 -33.37
N SER A 377 -0.97 -21.99 -32.88
CA SER A 377 -2.01 -21.81 -31.86
C SER A 377 -3.35 -21.67 -32.56
N SER A 378 -4.39 -22.36 -32.09
CA SER A 378 -5.73 -22.22 -32.67
C SER A 378 -6.26 -20.80 -32.41
N ALA A 379 -7.04 -20.24 -33.33
CA ALA A 379 -7.64 -18.91 -33.16
C ALA A 379 -8.44 -18.81 -31.84
N HIS A 380 -9.13 -19.88 -31.46
CA HIS A 380 -9.81 -19.99 -30.16
C HIS A 380 -8.88 -19.83 -28.96
N GLN A 381 -7.68 -20.39 -29.01
CA GLN A 381 -6.72 -20.23 -27.92
C GLN A 381 -6.28 -18.77 -27.76
N LEU A 382 -5.95 -18.11 -28.87
CA LEU A 382 -5.56 -16.69 -28.87
C LEU A 382 -6.69 -15.78 -28.37
N LEU A 383 -7.95 -16.11 -28.71
CA LEU A 383 -9.14 -15.41 -28.20
C LEU A 383 -9.20 -15.47 -26.67
N PHE A 384 -9.12 -16.66 -26.10
CA PHE A 384 -9.23 -16.87 -24.66
C PHE A 384 -8.03 -16.28 -23.91
N ASP A 385 -6.82 -16.42 -24.45
CA ASP A 385 -5.60 -15.81 -23.90
C ASP A 385 -5.73 -14.28 -23.80
N SER A 386 -6.20 -13.64 -24.89
CA SER A 386 -6.40 -12.19 -24.94
C SER A 386 -7.53 -11.71 -24.02
N PHE A 387 -8.62 -12.49 -23.93
CA PHE A 387 -9.73 -12.16 -23.02
C PHE A 387 -9.26 -12.20 -21.57
N LEU A 388 -8.56 -13.25 -21.16
CA LEU A 388 -8.05 -13.40 -19.79
C LEU A 388 -7.05 -12.29 -19.44
N ALA A 389 -6.15 -11.95 -20.36
CA ALA A 389 -5.21 -10.83 -20.19
C ALA A 389 -5.94 -9.49 -20.00
N HIS A 390 -7.03 -9.26 -20.74
CA HIS A 390 -7.84 -8.05 -20.56
C HIS A 390 -8.55 -8.06 -19.20
N VAL A 391 -9.21 -9.15 -18.82
CA VAL A 391 -9.86 -9.28 -17.49
C VAL A 391 -8.87 -8.92 -16.38
N LEU A 392 -7.65 -9.45 -16.44
CA LEU A 392 -6.58 -9.14 -15.49
C LEU A 392 -6.18 -7.66 -15.50
N SER A 393 -6.01 -7.06 -16.68
CA SER A 393 -5.70 -5.63 -16.78
C SER A 393 -6.83 -4.74 -16.26
N THR A 394 -8.09 -5.13 -16.45
CA THR A 394 -9.25 -4.42 -15.90
C THR A 394 -9.27 -4.50 -14.38
N HIS A 395 -9.05 -5.70 -13.83
CA HIS A 395 -8.94 -5.90 -12.40
C HIS A 395 -7.81 -5.07 -11.80
N TYR A 396 -6.66 -5.07 -12.46
CA TYR A 396 -5.50 -4.28 -12.06
C TYR A 396 -5.80 -2.77 -12.08
N LEU A 397 -6.47 -2.25 -13.12
CA LEU A 397 -6.92 -0.85 -13.16
C LEU A 397 -7.81 -0.48 -11.99
N LEU A 398 -8.80 -1.32 -11.68
CA LEU A 398 -9.75 -1.05 -10.60
C LEU A 398 -9.10 -1.14 -9.22
N SER A 399 -8.02 -1.93 -9.07
CA SER A 399 -7.34 -2.15 -7.80
C SER A 399 -6.15 -1.20 -7.58
N TYR A 400 -5.41 -0.86 -8.64
CA TYR A 400 -4.13 -0.13 -8.57
C TYR A 400 -4.15 1.23 -9.29
N GLY A 401 -5.21 1.58 -10.02
CA GLY A 401 -5.26 2.82 -10.79
C GLY A 401 -4.32 2.81 -12.00
N GLU A 402 -4.03 1.64 -12.56
CA GLU A 402 -3.06 1.47 -13.65
C GLU A 402 -3.56 0.51 -14.73
N THR A 403 -3.20 0.77 -15.98
CA THR A 403 -3.42 -0.17 -17.09
C THR A 403 -2.12 -0.88 -17.42
N THR A 404 -2.15 -2.19 -17.54
CA THR A 404 -0.96 -3.03 -17.74
C THR A 404 -0.85 -3.63 -19.13
N VAL A 405 -1.96 -3.69 -19.86
CA VAL A 405 -1.90 -3.85 -21.32
C VAL A 405 -1.33 -2.56 -21.89
N ASP A 406 -0.41 -2.65 -22.85
CA ASP A 406 0.03 -1.53 -23.67
C ASP A 406 -1.22 -0.72 -24.02
N ALA A 407 -1.41 0.45 -23.39
CA ALA A 407 -2.65 1.22 -23.51
C ALA A 407 -2.96 1.62 -24.98
N THR A 408 -1.97 1.37 -25.85
CA THR A 408 -1.94 1.52 -27.29
C THR A 408 -2.54 0.34 -28.05
N GLN A 409 -2.51 -0.90 -27.56
CA GLN A 409 -2.94 -2.06 -28.34
C GLN A 409 -4.41 -2.46 -28.10
N VAL A 410 -5.08 -2.85 -29.18
CA VAL A 410 -6.44 -3.39 -29.14
C VAL A 410 -6.38 -4.90 -28.84
N PRO A 411 -7.15 -5.42 -27.87
CA PRO A 411 -7.20 -6.85 -27.58
C PRO A 411 -7.67 -7.67 -28.79
N PHE A 412 -6.99 -8.78 -29.06
CA PHE A 412 -7.26 -9.67 -30.20
C PHE A 412 -8.73 -10.08 -30.32
N TYR A 413 -9.39 -10.39 -29.20
CA TYR A 413 -10.80 -10.81 -29.22
C TYR A 413 -11.77 -9.71 -29.68
N MET A 414 -11.39 -8.44 -29.60
CA MET A 414 -12.21 -7.33 -30.12
C MET A 414 -12.12 -7.25 -31.64
N SER A 415 -10.95 -7.56 -32.21
CA SER A 415 -10.73 -7.57 -33.67
C SER A 415 -11.44 -8.75 -34.34
N THR A 416 -11.54 -9.90 -33.69
CA THR A 416 -12.24 -11.06 -34.23
C THR A 416 -13.76 -10.92 -34.19
N ALA A 417 -14.32 -10.16 -33.24
CA ALA A 417 -15.76 -9.90 -33.19
C ALA A 417 -16.27 -9.15 -34.44
N THR A 418 -15.38 -8.45 -35.15
CA THR A 418 -15.70 -7.74 -36.39
C THR A 418 -15.34 -8.54 -37.65
N ALA A 419 -14.35 -9.44 -37.56
CA ALA A 419 -13.90 -10.32 -38.64
C ALA A 419 -14.70 -11.65 -38.69
N SER A 420 -16.01 -11.57 -38.93
CA SER A 420 -16.76 -12.72 -39.47
C SER A 420 -16.43 -12.85 -40.96
N THR A 421 -15.37 -13.60 -41.28
CA THR A 421 -14.99 -13.92 -42.66
C THR A 421 -16.04 -14.83 -43.30
N LYS A 422 -16.66 -14.34 -44.39
CA LYS A 422 -17.02 -15.22 -45.50
C LYS A 422 -15.71 -15.84 -45.99
N ASP A 423 -15.53 -17.13 -45.79
CA ASP A 423 -14.41 -17.86 -46.36
C ASP A 423 -14.49 -17.80 -47.89
N SER A 424 -13.53 -17.11 -48.51
CA SER A 424 -13.15 -17.31 -49.90
C SER A 424 -11.91 -18.21 -49.92
N VAL A 425 -12.13 -19.50 -50.18
CA VAL A 425 -11.08 -20.48 -50.48
C VAL A 425 -10.48 -20.17 -51.86
N PRO A 426 -9.14 -20.15 -52.04
CA PRO A 426 -8.54 -20.07 -53.37
C PRO A 426 -8.25 -21.46 -53.96
N GLY A 427 -8.79 -21.70 -55.17
CA GLY A 427 -8.18 -22.53 -56.23
C GLY A 427 -8.45 -24.04 -56.22
N GLU A 428 -9.19 -24.54 -57.23
CA GLU A 428 -8.62 -25.24 -58.41
C GLU A 428 -9.74 -25.83 -59.33
N GLY A 429 -9.54 -25.75 -60.64
CA GLY A 429 -9.84 -26.85 -61.58
C GLY A 429 -11.25 -27.04 -62.16
N GLU A 430 -11.36 -26.71 -63.44
CA GLU A 430 -12.10 -27.45 -64.49
C GLU A 430 -13.61 -27.29 -64.72
N ALA A 431 -13.90 -27.18 -66.02
CA ALA A 431 -15.21 -27.06 -66.65
C ALA A 431 -15.83 -28.43 -66.94
N VAL A 432 -17.17 -28.45 -67.11
CA VAL A 432 -17.95 -29.12 -68.19
C VAL A 432 -19.31 -29.67 -67.69
N ALA A 433 -20.35 -29.18 -68.37
CA ALA A 433 -21.65 -29.79 -68.73
C ALA A 433 -22.71 -30.26 -67.71
N SER A 434 -23.89 -29.64 -67.91
CA SER A 434 -25.23 -30.25 -68.08
C SER A 434 -25.94 -30.94 -66.91
N GLY A 435 -27.20 -30.54 -66.70
CA GLY A 435 -28.19 -31.37 -66.02
C GLY A 435 -29.26 -30.58 -65.27
N SER A 436 -30.39 -30.34 -65.93
CA SER A 436 -31.62 -29.85 -65.30
C SER A 436 -32.14 -30.81 -64.22
N THR A 437 -32.72 -30.28 -63.15
CA THR A 437 -34.11 -30.60 -62.74
C THR A 437 -34.53 -29.72 -61.57
N ALA A 438 -35.67 -29.06 -61.76
CA ALA A 438 -36.36 -28.29 -60.75
C ALA A 438 -37.20 -29.21 -59.86
N SER A 439 -37.21 -28.99 -58.54
CA SER A 439 -38.46 -29.15 -57.77
C SER A 439 -38.48 -28.35 -56.45
N LYS A 440 -39.50 -27.48 -56.39
CA LYS A 440 -40.33 -27.03 -55.26
C LYS A 440 -39.69 -26.37 -54.02
N ALA A 441 -39.83 -25.05 -54.00
CA ALA A 441 -39.78 -24.19 -52.84
C ALA A 441 -40.87 -24.54 -51.80
N THR A 442 -40.48 -24.54 -50.52
CA THR A 442 -41.34 -24.34 -49.35
C THR A 442 -40.79 -23.17 -48.54
N PRO A 443 -41.64 -22.34 -47.90
CA PRO A 443 -41.21 -21.04 -47.37
C PRO A 443 -40.50 -21.22 -46.03
N VAL A 444 -39.18 -21.14 -46.01
CA VAL A 444 -38.41 -21.10 -44.77
C VAL A 444 -38.50 -19.69 -44.18
N SER A 445 -39.01 -19.65 -42.95
CA SER A 445 -39.12 -18.50 -42.07
C SER A 445 -37.92 -17.56 -42.15
N VAL A 446 -38.21 -16.26 -42.13
CA VAL A 446 -37.26 -15.16 -41.92
C VAL A 446 -36.42 -15.42 -40.66
N LYS A 447 -35.28 -16.08 -40.81
CA LYS A 447 -34.21 -16.06 -39.82
C LYS A 447 -33.50 -14.73 -39.98
N ARG A 448 -33.82 -13.79 -39.09
CA ARG A 448 -33.00 -12.62 -38.78
C ARG A 448 -31.53 -13.06 -38.72
N ASN A 449 -30.68 -12.43 -39.53
CA ASN A 449 -29.23 -12.45 -39.41
C ASN A 449 -28.83 -12.07 -37.97
N ARG A 450 -28.65 -13.07 -37.10
CA ARG A 450 -27.82 -12.92 -35.92
C ARG A 450 -26.38 -13.00 -36.42
N MET A 451 -25.59 -11.98 -36.13
CA MET A 451 -24.13 -12.11 -36.08
C MET A 451 -23.82 -13.41 -35.34
N GLU A 452 -23.22 -14.38 -36.02
CA GLU A 452 -22.58 -15.50 -35.34
C GLU A 452 -21.30 -14.93 -34.72
N GLU A 453 -21.46 -14.28 -33.57
CA GLU A 453 -20.36 -13.99 -32.65
C GLU A 453 -19.66 -15.32 -32.36
N CYS A 454 -18.32 -15.35 -32.43
CA CYS A 454 -17.52 -16.39 -31.79
C CYS A 454 -17.92 -16.43 -30.31
N THR A 455 -18.91 -17.25 -29.98
CA THR A 455 -19.56 -17.22 -28.68
C THR A 455 -18.69 -18.01 -27.73
N LEU A 456 -17.97 -17.29 -26.87
CA LEU A 456 -17.20 -17.84 -25.76
C LEU A 456 -18.18 -18.55 -24.82
N SER A 457 -18.52 -19.83 -25.07
CA SER A 457 -19.42 -20.53 -24.17
C SER A 457 -18.68 -20.91 -22.88
N ALA A 458 -19.36 -20.88 -21.73
CA ALA A 458 -18.79 -21.35 -20.47
C ALA A 458 -18.21 -22.78 -20.55
N ARG A 459 -18.74 -23.62 -21.45
CA ARG A 459 -18.22 -24.97 -21.71
C ARG A 459 -16.88 -24.96 -22.45
N GLU A 460 -16.72 -24.12 -23.47
CA GLU A 460 -15.45 -23.97 -24.17
C GLU A 460 -14.40 -23.30 -23.28
N TRP A 461 -14.83 -22.34 -22.47
CA TRP A 461 -14.00 -21.71 -21.44
C TRP A 461 -13.44 -22.75 -20.45
N ALA A 462 -14.29 -23.65 -19.94
CA ALA A 462 -13.85 -24.74 -19.06
C ALA A 462 -12.81 -25.65 -19.73
N ARG A 463 -13.04 -26.06 -20.99
CA ARG A 463 -12.07 -26.88 -21.75
C ARG A 463 -10.74 -26.15 -21.97
N TYR A 464 -10.79 -24.85 -22.24
CA TYR A 464 -9.60 -24.02 -22.40
C TYR A 464 -8.81 -23.94 -21.08
N LEU A 465 -9.47 -23.72 -19.94
CA LEU A 465 -8.81 -23.69 -18.64
C LEU A 465 -8.16 -25.05 -18.32
N GLU A 466 -8.88 -26.16 -18.56
CA GLU A 466 -8.36 -27.53 -18.40
C GLU A 466 -7.08 -27.77 -19.23
N ALA A 467 -7.12 -27.40 -20.52
CA ALA A 467 -5.97 -27.49 -21.41
C ALA A 467 -4.81 -26.59 -20.96
N SER A 468 -5.11 -25.42 -20.41
CA SER A 468 -4.11 -24.47 -19.91
C SER A 468 -3.42 -24.99 -18.65
N VAL A 469 -4.19 -25.59 -17.73
CA VAL A 469 -3.66 -26.27 -16.54
C VAL A 469 -2.77 -27.44 -16.95
N ARG A 470 -3.21 -28.31 -17.87
CA ARG A 470 -2.38 -29.45 -18.37
C ARG A 470 -1.07 -29.00 -19.00
N ARG A 471 -1.06 -27.83 -19.65
CA ARG A 471 0.14 -27.25 -20.27
C ARG A 471 1.00 -26.44 -19.29
N GLY A 472 0.61 -26.33 -18.01
CA GLY A 472 1.32 -25.54 -17.02
C GLY A 472 1.36 -24.05 -17.34
N GLN A 473 0.38 -23.53 -18.10
CA GLN A 473 0.32 -22.11 -18.45
C GLN A 473 0.09 -21.25 -17.20
N ARG A 474 0.67 -20.05 -17.19
CA ARG A 474 0.52 -19.08 -16.11
C ARG A 474 0.08 -17.74 -16.71
N TYR A 475 -0.93 -17.12 -16.11
CA TYR A 475 -1.43 -15.81 -16.53
C TYR A 475 -1.14 -14.80 -15.45
N ARG A 476 -0.40 -13.77 -15.83
CA ARG A 476 0.12 -12.73 -14.94
C ARG A 476 -0.09 -11.37 -15.56
N VAL A 477 -0.26 -10.38 -14.69
CA VAL A 477 -0.20 -8.98 -15.08
C VAL A 477 1.26 -8.59 -15.39
N VAL A 478 1.59 -8.26 -16.64
CA VAL A 478 2.92 -7.74 -16.99
C VAL A 478 2.94 -6.24 -16.73
N SER A 479 3.68 -5.80 -15.71
CA SER A 479 3.95 -4.38 -15.50
C SER A 479 5.09 -3.95 -16.41
N ASN A 480 4.82 -3.07 -17.38
CA ASN A 480 5.84 -2.41 -18.21
C ASN A 480 6.51 -1.26 -17.45
N THR A 481 7.04 -1.51 -16.24
CA THR A 481 7.97 -0.56 -15.62
C THR A 481 9.40 -0.97 -15.99
N PRO A 482 10.16 -0.14 -16.73
CA PRO A 482 11.59 -0.36 -16.84
C PRO A 482 12.20 -0.20 -15.45
N LEU A 483 12.73 -1.29 -14.87
CA LEU A 483 13.71 -1.17 -13.81
C LEU A 483 14.79 -0.21 -14.32
N ALA A 484 15.01 0.89 -13.59
CA ALA A 484 16.15 1.75 -13.82
C ALA A 484 17.41 0.86 -13.78
N LYS A 485 18.00 0.61 -14.95
CA LYS A 485 19.32 -0.03 -15.00
C LYS A 485 20.27 0.84 -14.18
N PRO A 486 21.11 0.26 -13.31
CA PRO A 486 22.19 1.02 -12.70
C PRO A 486 23.02 1.62 -13.83
N PRO A 487 23.52 2.86 -13.71
CA PRO A 487 24.33 3.46 -14.75
C PRO A 487 25.54 2.55 -14.97
N LEU A 488 25.65 1.99 -16.17
CA LEU A 488 26.90 1.39 -16.62
C LEU A 488 27.94 2.51 -16.58
N SER A 489 28.87 2.41 -15.64
CA SER A 489 30.11 3.15 -15.63
C SER A 489 30.84 2.89 -16.95
N SER A 490 30.82 3.85 -17.86
CA SER A 490 31.81 3.90 -18.94
C SER A 490 33.08 4.55 -18.39
N PRO A 491 34.26 3.97 -18.67
CA PRO A 491 35.52 4.55 -18.24
C PRO A 491 35.86 5.78 -19.08
N VAL A 492 36.42 6.76 -18.38
CA VAL A 492 36.96 8.03 -18.87
C VAL A 492 38.02 7.80 -19.95
N ALA A 493 37.95 8.59 -21.03
CA ALA A 493 39.12 9.00 -21.80
C ALA A 493 39.05 10.51 -22.09
N THR A 494 39.96 11.22 -21.44
CA THR A 494 40.28 12.65 -21.49
C THR A 494 40.58 13.21 -22.89
N LYS A 495 40.12 14.44 -23.17
CA LYS A 495 40.99 15.53 -23.65
C LYS A 495 40.34 16.92 -23.48
N MET A 496 41.13 17.82 -22.90
CA MET A 496 40.83 19.19 -22.47
C MET A 496 40.72 20.23 -23.60
N LYS A 497 40.22 21.41 -23.19
CA LYS A 497 40.46 22.82 -23.64
C LYS A 497 39.29 23.44 -24.44
N LYS A 498 38.83 24.68 -24.19
CA LYS A 498 39.15 25.78 -23.24
C LYS A 498 38.11 26.90 -23.50
N ALA A 499 37.63 27.59 -22.43
CA ALA A 499 37.20 29.00 -22.31
C ALA A 499 36.25 29.65 -23.37
N ALA A 500 35.41 30.66 -23.12
CA ALA A 500 34.88 31.36 -21.96
C ALA A 500 33.82 32.36 -22.51
N ALA A 501 32.83 32.70 -21.68
CA ALA A 501 32.11 33.98 -21.52
C ALA A 501 31.66 34.85 -22.73
N GLY A 502 30.43 35.37 -22.64
CA GLY A 502 30.11 36.72 -23.16
C GLY A 502 28.75 36.94 -23.83
N GLU A 503 27.75 37.30 -23.03
CA GLU A 503 26.71 38.34 -23.19
C GLU A 503 26.17 38.80 -24.59
N ALA A 504 24.83 38.74 -24.67
CA ALA A 504 23.85 39.81 -25.00
C ALA A 504 23.68 40.42 -26.41
N ALA A 505 22.43 40.26 -26.89
CA ALA A 505 21.51 41.24 -27.48
C ALA A 505 21.68 41.80 -28.92
N GLY A 506 20.55 41.90 -29.65
CA GLY A 506 20.31 42.98 -30.63
C GLY A 506 19.60 42.60 -31.94
N ASP A 507 18.33 43.04 -32.03
CA ASP A 507 17.40 43.12 -33.18
C ASP A 507 17.93 43.28 -34.62
N SER A 508 17.20 42.74 -35.60
CA SER A 508 16.47 43.53 -36.64
C SER A 508 15.86 42.69 -37.78
N GLN A 509 14.61 43.01 -38.12
CA GLN A 509 13.86 42.70 -39.38
C GLN A 509 13.88 43.96 -40.28
N PRO A 510 13.23 44.04 -41.48
CA PRO A 510 12.88 43.09 -42.55
C PRO A 510 13.18 43.66 -43.98
N THR A 511 12.96 42.91 -45.08
CA THR A 511 12.45 43.43 -46.40
C THR A 511 12.21 42.31 -47.44
N ALA A 512 11.46 42.63 -48.51
CA ALA A 512 10.56 41.82 -49.34
C ALA A 512 11.17 41.03 -50.54
N GLY A 513 10.35 40.16 -51.17
CA GLY A 513 10.64 39.21 -52.29
C GLY A 513 10.89 39.83 -53.69
N PRO A 514 10.72 39.14 -54.85
CA PRO A 514 9.85 37.96 -55.12
C PRO A 514 10.40 36.86 -56.09
N GLU A 515 9.54 35.88 -56.40
CA GLU A 515 9.44 35.00 -57.60
C GLU A 515 10.32 33.73 -57.84
N VAL A 516 9.58 32.60 -57.89
CA VAL A 516 9.54 31.51 -58.89
C VAL A 516 10.81 30.72 -59.25
N ALA A 517 10.84 29.42 -58.90
CA ALA A 517 11.02 28.32 -59.85
C ALA A 517 10.80 26.95 -59.19
N SER A 518 10.04 26.10 -59.89
CA SER A 518 9.80 24.71 -59.55
C SER A 518 11.08 23.88 -59.71
N THR A 519 11.44 23.08 -58.72
CA THR A 519 12.20 21.85 -58.94
C THR A 519 11.83 20.83 -57.87
N ALA A 520 11.53 19.62 -58.34
CA ALA A 520 11.22 18.47 -57.51
C ALA A 520 12.38 18.17 -56.56
N VAL A 521 12.12 18.22 -55.26
CA VAL A 521 13.01 17.70 -54.23
C VAL A 521 12.29 16.55 -53.55
N THR A 522 12.83 15.35 -53.78
CA THR A 522 12.62 14.14 -53.02
C THR A 522 12.62 14.45 -51.51
N PRO A 523 11.64 13.99 -50.71
CA PRO A 523 11.69 14.16 -49.27
C PRO A 523 12.71 13.16 -48.71
N THR A 524 13.99 13.49 -48.83
CA THR A 524 15.09 12.93 -48.04
C THR A 524 15.47 13.95 -46.97
N SER A 525 14.48 14.34 -46.18
CA SER A 525 14.70 14.77 -44.82
C SER A 525 13.80 13.90 -43.97
N GLN A 526 14.41 13.03 -43.16
CA GLN A 526 13.71 12.44 -42.02
C GLN A 526 13.07 13.61 -41.26
N PRO A 527 11.77 13.55 -40.90
CA PRO A 527 11.18 14.58 -40.08
C PRO A 527 12.03 14.67 -38.82
N SER A 528 12.62 15.84 -38.60
CA SER A 528 13.35 16.18 -37.39
C SER A 528 12.54 15.68 -36.21
N TYR A 529 13.13 14.71 -35.50
CA TYR A 529 12.59 14.06 -34.32
C TYR A 529 11.92 15.11 -33.44
N CYS A 530 10.59 15.15 -33.41
CA CYS A 530 9.85 16.01 -32.50
C CYS A 530 9.92 15.33 -31.13
N PRO A 531 10.67 15.86 -30.15
CA PRO A 531 10.86 15.21 -28.85
C PRO A 531 9.56 15.14 -28.03
N PHE A 532 8.46 15.72 -28.52
CA PHE A 532 7.15 15.76 -27.86
C PHE A 532 6.23 14.56 -28.13
N TRP A 533 6.49 13.74 -29.17
CA TRP A 533 5.59 12.64 -29.56
C TRP A 533 6.36 11.32 -29.72
N SER A 534 6.16 10.38 -28.78
CA SER A 534 6.66 9.01 -28.87
C SER A 534 5.53 7.98 -28.96
N ALA A 535 5.77 6.84 -29.59
CA ALA A 535 4.79 5.75 -29.65
C ALA A 535 4.42 5.21 -28.26
N SER A 536 5.36 5.31 -27.31
CA SER A 536 5.22 4.86 -25.92
C SER A 536 4.52 5.86 -24.99
N GLN A 537 4.19 7.07 -25.45
CA GLN A 537 3.60 8.07 -24.56
C GLN A 537 2.09 7.87 -24.37
N PRO A 538 1.53 8.38 -23.25
CA PRO A 538 0.09 8.43 -23.03
C PRO A 538 -0.70 9.11 -24.16
N TRP A 539 -2.00 8.85 -24.22
CA TRP A 539 -2.87 9.51 -25.20
C TRP A 539 -3.21 10.92 -24.72
N THR A 540 -3.09 11.92 -25.59
CA THR A 540 -3.62 13.25 -25.28
C THR A 540 -5.14 13.29 -25.48
N SER A 541 -5.81 14.23 -24.83
CA SER A 541 -7.25 14.42 -24.96
C SER A 541 -7.66 14.73 -26.40
N ALA A 542 -6.81 15.43 -27.15
CA ALA A 542 -6.99 15.69 -28.57
C ALA A 542 -6.89 14.41 -29.42
N GLU A 543 -5.80 13.64 -29.29
CA GLU A 543 -5.59 12.37 -30.00
C GLU A 543 -6.79 11.44 -29.81
N TYR A 544 -7.13 11.19 -28.54
CA TYR A 544 -8.22 10.30 -28.16
C TYR A 544 -9.57 10.79 -28.68
N THR A 545 -9.86 12.08 -28.55
CA THR A 545 -11.14 12.65 -28.99
C THR A 545 -11.30 12.57 -30.50
N LEU A 546 -10.25 12.88 -31.28
CA LEU A 546 -10.29 12.79 -32.74
C LEU A 546 -10.58 11.36 -33.21
N LEU A 547 -9.90 10.39 -32.62
CA LEU A 547 -10.00 8.99 -33.03
C LEU A 547 -11.30 8.31 -32.60
N CYS A 548 -11.98 8.84 -31.57
CA CYS A 548 -13.31 8.38 -31.15
C CYS A 548 -14.46 8.97 -31.99
N GLN A 549 -14.21 9.98 -32.83
CA GLN A 549 -15.26 10.53 -33.68
C GLN A 549 -15.57 9.60 -34.85
N THR A 550 -16.86 9.50 -35.18
CA THR A 550 -17.35 8.72 -36.33
C THR A 550 -17.91 9.60 -37.45
N LEU A 551 -17.95 10.93 -37.24
CA LEU A 551 -18.45 11.91 -38.19
C LEU A 551 -17.31 12.80 -38.69
N ALA A 552 -17.11 12.86 -40.01
CA ALA A 552 -16.06 13.67 -40.63
C ALA A 552 -16.17 15.16 -40.27
N THR A 553 -17.39 15.69 -40.21
CA THR A 553 -17.65 17.09 -39.87
C THR A 553 -17.19 17.47 -38.46
N GLN A 554 -17.31 16.55 -37.50
CA GLN A 554 -16.80 16.73 -36.13
C GLN A 554 -15.28 16.76 -36.12
N VAL A 555 -14.63 15.84 -36.84
CA VAL A 555 -13.17 15.79 -36.96
C VAL A 555 -12.63 17.07 -37.59
N GLU A 556 -13.23 17.54 -38.68
CA GLU A 556 -12.84 18.81 -39.32
C GLU A 556 -12.99 20.02 -38.39
N GLN A 557 -14.06 20.06 -37.58
CA GLN A 557 -14.26 21.12 -36.60
C GLN A 557 -13.18 21.08 -35.50
N LEU A 558 -12.86 19.90 -34.97
CA LEU A 558 -11.82 19.72 -33.98
C LEU A 558 -10.43 20.06 -34.53
N LEU A 559 -10.14 19.70 -35.79
CA LEU A 559 -8.90 20.07 -36.45
C LEU A 559 -8.78 21.58 -36.63
N ARG A 560 -9.88 22.28 -36.97
CA ARG A 560 -9.90 23.76 -37.01
C ARG A 560 -9.63 24.39 -35.65
N GLU A 561 -10.09 23.76 -34.58
CA GLU A 561 -9.84 24.22 -33.22
C GLU A 561 -8.40 23.94 -32.74
N TYR A 562 -7.88 22.75 -33.01
CA TYR A 562 -6.55 22.35 -32.55
C TYR A 562 -5.41 22.88 -33.43
N LEU A 563 -5.66 23.05 -34.74
CA LEU A 563 -4.68 23.43 -35.77
C LEU A 563 -5.23 24.54 -36.69
N PRO A 564 -5.52 25.75 -36.18
CA PRO A 564 -6.17 26.81 -36.95
C PRO A 564 -5.43 27.19 -38.24
N GLY A 565 -4.08 27.12 -38.24
CA GLY A 565 -3.25 27.47 -39.39
C GLY A 565 -3.17 26.42 -40.51
N ILE A 566 -3.60 25.17 -40.27
CA ILE A 566 -3.39 24.05 -41.20
C ILE A 566 -4.68 23.30 -41.52
N ALA A 567 -5.72 23.43 -40.70
CA ALA A 567 -6.97 22.70 -40.90
C ALA A 567 -7.60 22.91 -42.28
N HIS A 568 -7.45 24.09 -42.89
CA HIS A 568 -7.95 24.38 -44.23
C HIS A 568 -7.17 23.66 -45.36
N LYS A 569 -5.99 23.11 -45.07
CA LYS A 569 -5.14 22.33 -46.00
C LYS A 569 -5.39 20.83 -45.90
N VAL A 570 -6.14 20.36 -44.89
CA VAL A 570 -6.42 18.94 -44.70
C VAL A 570 -7.53 18.52 -45.66
N GLN A 571 -7.24 17.54 -46.52
CA GLN A 571 -8.19 17.06 -47.52
C GLN A 571 -9.36 16.29 -46.86
N PRO A 572 -10.63 16.47 -47.27
CA PRO A 572 -11.77 15.73 -46.73
C PRO A 572 -11.64 14.21 -46.89
N GLU A 573 -10.99 13.74 -47.95
CA GLU A 573 -10.68 12.32 -48.19
C GLU A 573 -9.82 11.73 -47.07
N PHE A 574 -8.83 12.49 -46.60
CA PHE A 574 -7.97 12.08 -45.49
C PHE A 574 -8.79 11.90 -44.21
N VAL A 575 -9.72 12.83 -43.92
CA VAL A 575 -10.60 12.72 -42.74
C VAL A 575 -11.51 11.50 -42.83
N ARG A 576 -12.08 11.22 -44.01
CA ARG A 576 -12.90 10.02 -44.25
C ARG A 576 -12.11 8.73 -44.06
N ASN A 577 -10.85 8.70 -44.51
CA ASN A 577 -9.97 7.55 -44.29
C ASN A 577 -9.62 7.41 -42.80
N LEU A 578 -9.37 8.52 -42.10
CA LEU A 578 -9.01 8.52 -40.68
C LEU A 578 -10.11 7.92 -39.79
N ILE A 579 -11.39 8.20 -40.07
CA ILE A 579 -12.53 7.66 -39.31
C ILE A 579 -12.99 6.28 -39.77
N SER A 580 -12.37 5.73 -40.82
CA SER A 580 -12.76 4.42 -41.37
C SER A 580 -12.50 3.30 -40.35
N PRO A 581 -13.48 2.42 -40.07
CA PRO A 581 -13.26 1.29 -39.17
C PRO A 581 -12.19 0.32 -39.69
N LYS A 582 -11.93 0.31 -41.00
CA LYS A 582 -10.87 -0.51 -41.61
C LYS A 582 -9.47 0.01 -41.34
N PHE A 583 -9.34 1.24 -40.86
CA PHE A 583 -8.05 1.84 -40.59
C PHE A 583 -7.65 1.55 -39.15
N ASP A 584 -6.51 0.88 -39.00
CA ASP A 584 -6.00 0.41 -37.72
C ASP A 584 -5.81 1.55 -36.73
N VAL A 585 -6.02 1.27 -35.44
CA VAL A 585 -6.02 2.31 -34.40
C VAL A 585 -4.61 2.86 -34.16
N ASP A 586 -3.57 2.02 -34.19
CA ASP A 586 -2.19 2.44 -33.97
C ASP A 586 -1.66 3.22 -35.18
N GLU A 587 -1.97 2.76 -36.40
CA GLU A 587 -1.67 3.50 -37.63
C GLU A 587 -2.38 4.87 -37.66
N ALA A 588 -3.67 4.89 -37.31
CA ALA A 588 -4.45 6.12 -37.22
C ALA A 588 -3.89 7.09 -36.19
N ARG A 589 -3.43 6.59 -35.04
CA ARG A 589 -2.75 7.40 -34.03
C ARG A 589 -1.45 8.01 -34.54
N SER A 590 -0.60 7.23 -35.19
CA SER A 590 0.65 7.72 -35.79
C SER A 590 0.41 8.82 -36.83
N VAL A 591 -0.64 8.66 -37.65
CA VAL A 591 -1.07 9.69 -38.60
C VAL A 591 -1.55 10.96 -37.89
N VAL A 592 -2.38 10.83 -36.84
CA VAL A 592 -2.86 11.97 -36.05
C VAL A 592 -1.70 12.70 -35.37
N GLN A 593 -0.72 11.98 -34.82
CA GLN A 593 0.47 12.58 -34.20
C GLN A 593 1.29 13.40 -35.19
N ARG A 594 1.51 12.88 -36.40
CA ARG A 594 2.18 13.64 -37.47
C ARG A 594 1.41 14.90 -37.86
N LEU A 595 0.08 14.84 -37.86
CA LEU A 595 -0.76 16.00 -38.12
C LEU A 595 -0.65 17.03 -36.98
N LEU A 596 -0.79 16.59 -35.73
CA LEU A 596 -0.71 17.44 -34.54
C LEU A 596 0.68 18.02 -34.28
N ALA A 597 1.74 17.42 -34.83
CA ALA A 597 3.10 17.96 -34.78
C ALA A 597 3.22 19.36 -35.42
N HIS A 598 2.25 19.77 -36.25
CA HIS A 598 2.21 21.10 -36.82
C HIS A 598 1.44 22.13 -35.95
N ALA A 599 1.07 21.78 -34.72
CA ALA A 599 0.49 22.72 -33.78
C ALA A 599 1.48 23.85 -33.46
N ASN A 600 0.95 25.03 -33.14
CA ASN A 600 1.78 26.15 -32.70
C ASN A 600 2.40 25.80 -31.33
N ALA A 601 3.72 25.64 -31.30
CA ALA A 601 4.45 25.31 -30.07
C ALA A 601 4.45 26.45 -29.03
N GLY A 602 4.29 27.71 -29.46
CA GLY A 602 4.27 28.86 -28.55
C GLY A 602 2.94 29.03 -27.80
N GLU A 603 1.83 28.60 -28.41
CA GLU A 603 0.49 28.65 -27.83
C GLU A 603 -0.30 27.39 -28.21
N PRO A 604 0.08 26.21 -27.67
CA PRO A 604 -0.59 24.97 -28.00
C PRO A 604 -2.00 24.94 -27.40
N HIS A 605 -2.94 24.33 -28.11
CA HIS A 605 -4.28 24.12 -27.58
C HIS A 605 -4.23 23.22 -26.32
N PRO A 606 -4.97 23.51 -25.23
CA PRO A 606 -4.88 22.74 -23.97
C PRO A 606 -5.10 21.23 -24.10
N SER A 607 -5.96 20.80 -25.03
CA SER A 607 -6.21 19.36 -25.30
C SER A 607 -5.00 18.61 -25.88
N LEU A 608 -3.99 19.33 -26.38
CA LEU A 608 -2.73 18.76 -26.90
C LEU A 608 -1.69 18.56 -25.78
N CYS A 609 -1.91 19.14 -24.61
CA CYS A 609 -0.96 19.13 -23.51
C CYS A 609 -1.39 18.14 -22.43
N PHE A 610 -0.42 17.48 -21.80
CA PHE A 610 -0.66 16.82 -20.52
C PHE A 610 -0.70 17.87 -19.42
N SER A 611 -1.70 17.77 -18.55
CA SER A 611 -1.80 18.63 -17.37
C SER A 611 -1.74 17.77 -16.11
N PRO A 612 -1.03 18.21 -15.07
CA PRO A 612 -1.20 17.67 -13.73
C PRO A 612 -2.59 18.01 -13.18
N SER A 613 -2.99 17.37 -12.08
CA SER A 613 -4.22 17.69 -11.36
C SER A 613 -4.03 18.96 -10.52
N TYR A 614 -5.10 19.72 -10.31
CA TYR A 614 -5.10 20.92 -9.47
C TYR A 614 -5.37 20.51 -8.02
N CYS A 615 -4.61 21.04 -7.07
CA CYS A 615 -4.76 20.75 -5.65
C CYS A 615 -4.78 22.06 -4.86
N TRP A 616 -5.88 22.32 -4.17
CA TRP A 616 -6.01 23.40 -3.20
C TRP A 616 -5.91 22.82 -1.80
N THR A 617 -5.06 23.41 -0.96
CA THR A 617 -4.88 23.02 0.43
C THR A 617 -5.23 24.20 1.33
N HIS A 618 -6.03 23.94 2.35
CA HIS A 618 -6.45 24.94 3.32
C HIS A 618 -5.50 24.95 4.51
N ASN A 619 -4.87 26.08 4.76
CA ASN A 619 -4.03 26.26 5.94
C ASN A 619 -4.90 26.71 7.12
N GLU A 620 -5.07 25.83 8.12
CA GLU A 620 -5.89 26.11 9.30
C GLU A 620 -5.41 27.33 10.12
N LYS A 621 -4.10 27.61 10.12
CA LYS A 621 -3.50 28.73 10.86
C LYS A 621 -3.70 30.07 10.14
N SER A 622 -3.44 30.14 8.84
CA SER A 622 -3.55 31.39 8.08
C SER A 622 -4.94 31.63 7.48
N ARG A 623 -5.82 30.61 7.47
CA ARG A 623 -7.13 30.61 6.79
C ARG A 623 -7.03 30.92 5.28
N LEU A 624 -5.86 30.72 4.70
CA LEU A 624 -5.61 30.92 3.27
C LEU A 624 -5.58 29.58 2.54
N TRP A 625 -5.98 29.63 1.27
CA TRP A 625 -5.87 28.51 0.35
C TRP A 625 -4.59 28.62 -0.47
N ASN A 626 -3.83 27.52 -0.56
CA ASN A 626 -2.68 27.41 -1.44
C ASN A 626 -3.01 26.44 -2.58
N MET A 627 -2.78 26.87 -3.82
CA MET A 627 -2.97 26.06 -5.02
C MET A 627 -1.63 25.54 -5.54
N ARG A 628 -1.57 24.24 -5.80
CA ARG A 628 -0.43 23.54 -6.40
C ARG A 628 -0.90 22.54 -7.44
N TYR A 629 0.04 22.06 -8.25
CA TYR A 629 -0.18 20.98 -9.19
C TYR A 629 0.31 19.65 -8.61
N VAL A 630 -0.40 18.54 -8.85
CA VAL A 630 -0.07 17.20 -8.36
C VAL A 630 -0.30 16.12 -9.41
N ASP A 631 0.61 15.14 -9.47
CA ASP A 631 0.50 13.96 -10.33
C ASP A 631 0.04 12.75 -9.52
N LEU A 632 -1.23 12.38 -9.69
CA LEU A 632 -1.90 11.33 -8.92
C LEU A 632 -1.35 9.93 -9.22
N GLY A 633 -1.18 9.13 -8.17
CA GLY A 633 -0.70 7.75 -8.21
C GLY A 633 0.83 7.61 -8.27
N THR A 634 1.56 8.71 -8.46
CA THR A 634 3.03 8.69 -8.60
C THR A 634 3.71 8.27 -7.30
N GLN A 635 3.21 8.75 -6.16
CA GLN A 635 3.76 8.41 -4.86
C GLN A 635 3.43 6.96 -4.51
N ALA A 636 2.19 6.52 -4.73
CA ALA A 636 1.77 5.15 -4.48
C ALA A 636 2.58 4.14 -5.29
N ARG A 637 2.83 4.43 -6.57
CA ARG A 637 3.66 3.60 -7.45
C ARG A 637 5.09 3.48 -6.94
N ARG A 638 5.71 4.59 -6.53
CA ARG A 638 7.09 4.58 -6.00
C ARG A 638 7.22 3.76 -4.71
N MET A 639 6.13 3.65 -3.95
CA MET A 639 6.11 3.02 -2.62
C MET A 639 5.52 1.60 -2.63
N ASP A 640 5.15 1.04 -3.78
CA ASP A 640 4.68 -0.34 -3.95
C ASP A 640 3.55 -0.75 -2.97
N ILE A 641 2.58 0.14 -2.77
CA ILE A 641 1.75 0.17 -1.55
C ILE A 641 0.86 -1.05 -1.34
N ARG A 642 0.47 -1.78 -2.39
CA ARG A 642 -0.35 -2.98 -2.20
C ARG A 642 0.47 -4.14 -1.63
N HIS A 643 1.70 -4.39 -2.09
CA HIS A 643 2.57 -5.43 -1.51
C HIS A 643 2.93 -5.18 -0.06
N VAL A 644 3.22 -3.92 0.28
CA VAL A 644 3.61 -3.51 1.64
C VAL A 644 2.43 -3.58 2.63
N ARG A 645 1.16 -3.71 2.16
CA ARG A 645 -0.04 -3.67 3.01
C ARG A 645 -1.10 -4.76 2.76
N SER A 646 -0.91 -5.66 1.79
CA SER A 646 -1.81 -6.79 1.45
C SER A 646 -1.50 -8.09 2.22
N LEU A 647 -0.33 -8.17 2.85
CA LEU A 647 0.04 -9.25 3.78
C LEU A 647 -0.40 -8.93 5.22
N LEU A 648 -1.71 -8.87 5.48
CA LEU A 648 -2.22 -8.93 6.86
C LEU A 648 -2.54 -10.39 7.22
N SER A 649 -1.50 -11.16 7.52
CA SER A 649 -1.66 -12.29 8.44
C SER A 649 -1.53 -11.75 9.86
N GLY A 650 -2.64 -11.79 10.59
CA GLY A 650 -2.71 -11.26 11.95
C GLY A 650 -3.04 -9.77 11.96
N MET A 651 -4.03 -9.43 12.78
CA MET A 651 -4.36 -8.08 13.19
C MET A 651 -3.09 -7.22 13.34
N SER A 652 -2.97 -6.14 12.57
CA SER A 652 -2.01 -5.09 12.89
C SER A 652 -2.76 -3.97 13.58
N MET A 653 -2.72 -4.03 14.91
CA MET A 653 -2.74 -2.87 15.77
C MET A 653 -1.94 -1.69 15.20
N THR A 654 -2.36 -0.47 15.54
CA THR A 654 -1.93 0.83 15.01
C THR A 654 -0.54 0.73 15.64
N GLN A 655 0.50 0.47 14.86
CA GLN A 655 1.84 0.84 15.29
C GLN A 655 1.97 2.32 14.97
N GLN A 656 1.59 3.17 15.93
CA GLN A 656 2.04 4.55 15.93
C GLN A 656 3.56 4.48 16.15
N GLN A 657 4.34 4.74 15.11
CA GLN A 657 5.73 5.08 15.33
C GLN A 657 5.76 6.49 15.92
N SER A 658 6.60 6.70 16.93
CA SER A 658 6.95 8.05 17.39
C SER A 658 7.37 8.88 16.18
N GLU A 659 6.65 9.96 15.88
CA GLU A 659 7.06 10.96 14.87
C GLU A 659 8.39 11.66 15.26
N GLU A 660 8.88 11.42 16.47
CA GLU A 660 9.98 12.16 17.08
C GLU A 660 11.31 11.41 17.17
N GLY A 661 11.36 10.12 16.80
CA GLY A 661 12.59 9.33 16.62
C GLY A 661 13.55 9.26 17.83
N ALA A 662 14.64 8.51 17.66
CA ALA A 662 15.73 8.51 18.64
C ALA A 662 16.45 9.86 18.63
N THR A 663 16.89 10.34 19.79
CA THR A 663 17.61 11.60 19.89
C THR A 663 18.98 11.46 20.55
N ILE A 664 19.89 12.30 20.08
CA ILE A 664 21.27 12.37 20.50
C ILE A 664 21.60 13.82 20.87
N PHE A 665 22.41 14.02 21.90
CA PHE A 665 22.85 15.37 22.24
C PHE A 665 23.96 15.81 21.28
N ASP A 666 23.72 16.89 20.55
CA ASP A 666 24.72 17.59 19.75
C ASP A 666 25.44 18.61 20.65
N ALA A 667 26.71 18.36 20.92
CA ALA A 667 27.53 19.23 21.77
C ALA A 667 27.78 20.60 21.14
N VAL A 668 27.80 20.71 19.80
CA VAL A 668 28.01 21.96 19.06
C VAL A 668 26.74 22.79 19.09
N ALA A 669 25.61 22.20 18.73
CA ALA A 669 24.31 22.88 18.74
C ALA A 669 23.71 23.02 20.15
N ARG A 670 24.32 22.39 21.16
CA ARG A 670 23.86 22.33 22.57
C ARG A 670 22.39 21.93 22.69
N THR A 671 21.93 21.02 21.83
CA THR A 671 20.53 20.60 21.75
C THR A 671 20.42 19.12 21.41
N TRP A 672 19.28 18.53 21.79
CA TRP A 672 18.94 17.17 21.39
C TRP A 672 18.44 17.17 19.95
N VAL A 673 19.18 16.52 19.06
CA VAL A 673 18.85 16.39 17.64
C VAL A 673 18.35 14.98 17.34
N LEU A 674 17.55 14.85 16.29
CA LEU A 674 17.17 13.54 15.77
C LEU A 674 18.42 12.79 15.33
N GLN A 675 18.46 11.48 15.58
CA GLN A 675 19.43 10.57 14.98
C GLN A 675 18.82 9.96 13.70
N PRO A 676 19.04 10.55 12.51
CA PRO A 676 18.37 10.10 11.28
C PRO A 676 18.88 8.76 10.75
N THR A 677 20.12 8.37 11.09
CA THR A 677 20.75 7.12 10.64
C THR A 677 21.75 6.60 11.67
N PHE A 678 21.76 5.29 11.90
CA PHE A 678 22.84 4.61 12.61
C PHE A 678 23.91 4.21 11.58
N PRO A 679 25.12 4.80 11.60
CA PRO A 679 26.14 4.49 10.61
C PRO A 679 26.62 3.04 10.75
N LEU A 680 26.75 2.34 9.63
CA LEU A 680 27.59 1.15 9.56
C LEU A 680 29.05 1.56 9.84
N PRO A 681 29.85 0.76 10.56
CA PRO A 681 31.26 1.08 10.78
C PRO A 681 31.98 1.20 9.44
N SER A 682 32.41 2.40 9.05
CA SER A 682 33.30 2.59 7.90
C SER A 682 34.74 2.22 8.30
N PRO A 683 35.48 1.44 7.49
CA PRO A 683 36.91 1.28 7.70
C PRO A 683 37.59 2.63 7.47
N ARG A 684 38.27 3.18 8.47
CA ARG A 684 39.14 4.35 8.27
C ARG A 684 40.31 3.95 7.38
N THR A 685 40.30 4.42 6.14
CA THR A 685 41.49 4.47 5.28
C THR A 685 42.50 5.39 5.94
N VAL A 686 43.59 4.82 6.46
CA VAL A 686 44.77 5.60 6.85
C VAL A 686 45.41 6.10 5.56
N HIS A 687 45.20 7.36 5.21
CA HIS A 687 46.03 8.03 4.23
C HIS A 687 47.29 8.53 4.94
N ALA A 688 48.40 7.87 4.65
CA ALA A 688 49.74 8.32 4.95
C ALA A 688 50.19 9.40 3.94
N SER A 689 51.14 10.23 4.40
CA SER A 689 52.06 11.15 3.71
C SER A 689 51.52 12.45 3.09
N ASP A 690 51.84 13.61 3.68
CA ASP A 690 53.06 14.41 3.42
C ASP A 690 53.27 15.44 4.59
N CYS A 691 54.36 15.34 5.37
CA CYS A 691 55.60 16.18 5.33
C CYS A 691 55.34 17.68 5.62
N THR A 692 55.98 18.39 6.57
CA THR A 692 57.30 18.30 7.22
C THR A 692 57.33 19.05 8.56
N VAL A 693 58.23 18.59 9.43
CA VAL A 693 58.66 19.20 10.70
C VAL A 693 59.55 20.42 10.44
N ALA A 694 59.28 21.53 11.13
CA ALA A 694 60.30 22.37 11.76
C ALA A 694 59.64 23.11 12.93
N GLU A 695 60.33 23.05 14.06
CA GLU A 695 59.89 23.29 15.43
C GLU A 695 59.79 24.80 15.77
N GLU A 696 58.96 25.14 16.77
CA GLU A 696 59.43 25.76 18.02
C GLU A 696 58.28 25.83 19.07
N GLU A 697 58.62 25.33 20.26
CA GLU A 697 58.21 25.60 21.67
C GLU A 697 56.90 26.37 21.93
N GLU A 698 56.01 26.07 22.90
CA GLU A 698 56.07 25.61 24.30
C GLU A 698 54.58 25.33 24.68
N GLU A 699 54.09 24.32 25.43
CA GLU A 699 54.10 24.16 26.89
C GLU A 699 52.90 23.22 27.25
N LYS A 700 53.07 22.19 28.12
CA LYS A 700 52.09 21.59 29.07
C LYS A 700 52.27 20.09 29.36
N GLY A 701 52.27 19.76 30.65
CA GLY A 701 51.89 18.46 31.22
C GLY A 701 51.28 18.66 32.62
N PRO A 702 50.69 17.64 33.28
CA PRO A 702 50.58 16.25 32.84
C PRO A 702 49.12 15.78 32.60
N ILE A 703 48.96 14.93 31.58
CA ILE A 703 47.72 14.22 31.24
C ILE A 703 47.65 12.92 32.05
N CYS A 704 46.52 12.71 32.73
CA CYS A 704 46.23 11.52 33.53
C CYS A 704 45.91 10.32 32.61
N ARG A 705 46.66 9.23 32.76
CA ARG A 705 46.52 7.98 31.99
C ARG A 705 45.33 7.16 32.51
N LEU A 706 44.35 6.86 31.65
CA LEU A 706 43.32 5.85 31.89
C LEU A 706 43.91 4.44 31.72
N ALA A 707 43.76 3.62 32.75
CA ALA A 707 44.24 2.25 32.82
C ALA A 707 43.50 1.33 31.83
N THR A 708 44.25 0.49 31.13
CA THR A 708 43.73 -0.55 30.23
C THR A 708 43.21 -1.74 31.05
N PRO A 709 42.01 -2.29 30.77
CA PRO A 709 41.52 -3.46 31.50
C PRO A 709 42.33 -4.73 31.15
N PRO A 710 42.43 -5.69 32.09
CA PRO A 710 43.22 -6.91 31.89
C PRO A 710 42.67 -7.78 30.76
N ALA A 711 43.57 -8.26 29.91
CA ALA A 711 43.24 -9.14 28.78
C ALA A 711 42.71 -10.50 29.28
N GLY A 712 41.45 -10.82 28.97
CA GLY A 712 40.88 -12.15 29.21
C GLY A 712 39.40 -12.22 29.59
N VAL A 713 38.75 -11.11 29.92
CA VAL A 713 37.33 -11.11 30.32
C VAL A 713 36.42 -11.13 29.09
N ALA A 714 35.50 -12.10 29.02
CA ALA A 714 34.49 -12.16 27.97
C ALA A 714 33.63 -10.88 27.96
N PRO A 715 33.30 -10.33 26.79
CA PRO A 715 32.53 -9.08 26.72
C PRO A 715 31.15 -9.27 27.36
N THR A 716 30.66 -8.23 28.05
CA THR A 716 29.37 -8.23 28.74
C THR A 716 28.40 -7.20 28.16
N LEU A 717 27.11 -7.48 28.29
CA LEU A 717 25.99 -6.58 28.01
C LEU A 717 25.25 -6.34 29.32
N LYS A 718 25.23 -5.11 29.81
CA LYS A 718 24.58 -4.75 31.08
C LYS A 718 23.27 -4.00 30.86
N LEU A 719 22.18 -4.46 31.44
CA LEU A 719 20.85 -3.89 31.28
C LEU A 719 20.28 -3.44 32.63
N LEU A 720 19.57 -2.32 32.64
CA LEU A 720 18.82 -1.83 33.80
C LEU A 720 17.36 -1.62 33.38
N THR A 721 16.41 -2.11 34.17
CA THR A 721 15.01 -1.70 34.05
C THR A 721 14.46 -1.16 35.36
N TRP A 722 13.63 -0.11 35.31
CA TRP A 722 13.12 0.53 36.51
C TRP A 722 11.81 1.27 36.25
N ASN A 723 10.73 0.89 36.92
CA ASN A 723 9.56 1.75 37.04
C ASN A 723 9.89 2.93 37.95
N VAL A 724 9.85 4.16 37.40
CA VAL A 724 10.33 5.37 38.10
C VAL A 724 9.20 6.21 38.70
N MET A 725 7.94 5.82 38.48
CA MET A 725 6.69 6.50 38.87
C MET A 725 6.83 7.61 39.92
N PHE A 726 6.38 8.83 39.58
CA PHE A 726 6.46 9.99 40.48
C PHE A 726 5.09 10.47 40.96
N ASP A 727 4.18 10.91 40.07
CA ASP A 727 3.14 11.88 40.47
C ASP A 727 1.64 11.46 40.40
N ARG A 728 1.28 10.17 40.40
CA ARG A 728 -0.11 9.72 40.12
C ARG A 728 -1.21 10.24 41.07
N TYR A 729 -0.91 10.65 42.31
CA TYR A 729 -1.93 11.02 43.33
C TYR A 729 -1.61 12.29 44.14
N SER A 730 -1.27 13.39 43.45
CA SER A 730 -0.98 14.69 44.06
C SER A 730 -2.15 15.19 44.87
N ASN A 731 -2.02 15.30 46.20
CA ASN A 731 -3.06 15.90 47.04
C ASN A 731 -4.46 15.27 46.83
N GLN A 732 -4.51 14.05 46.29
CA GLN A 732 -5.72 13.29 45.99
C GLN A 732 -5.59 11.90 46.62
N PRO A 733 -6.68 11.34 47.16
CA PRO A 733 -6.66 9.97 47.62
C PRO A 733 -6.37 8.99 46.48
N THR A 734 -5.75 7.85 46.77
CA THR A 734 -5.66 6.76 45.79
C THR A 734 -7.07 6.25 45.41
N PRO A 735 -7.26 5.50 44.31
CA PRO A 735 -8.56 4.98 43.89
C PRO A 735 -9.22 4.08 44.94
N LEU A 736 -8.44 3.59 45.91
CA LEU A 736 -8.86 2.76 47.03
C LEU A 736 -8.88 3.52 48.39
N GLY A 737 -8.70 4.85 48.37
CA GLY A 737 -8.98 5.73 49.51
C GLY A 737 -7.79 6.09 50.41
N MET A 738 -6.54 5.75 50.03
CA MET A 738 -5.36 6.11 50.82
C MET A 738 -5.04 7.61 50.70
N PRO A 739 -4.63 8.32 51.76
CA PRO A 739 -4.31 9.75 51.69
C PRO A 739 -3.22 10.07 50.64
N GLY A 740 -3.40 11.17 49.90
CA GLY A 740 -2.35 11.73 49.05
C GLY A 740 -1.11 12.11 49.87
N ILE A 741 0.08 11.97 49.29
CA ILE A 741 1.35 12.33 49.95
C ILE A 741 1.90 13.55 49.20
N ASP A 742 2.31 14.59 49.95
CA ASP A 742 2.89 15.82 49.41
C ASP A 742 4.28 15.57 48.79
N TRP A 743 4.57 16.23 47.67
CA TRP A 743 5.59 15.82 46.70
C TRP A 743 7.03 16.12 47.10
N CYS A 744 7.93 15.20 46.75
CA CYS A 744 9.38 15.40 46.79
C CYS A 744 10.04 14.96 45.47
N SER A 745 9.34 15.00 44.33
CA SER A 745 9.82 14.53 43.03
C SER A 745 11.15 15.19 42.61
N PRO A 746 11.38 16.50 42.83
CA PRO A 746 12.69 17.13 42.64
C PRO A 746 13.81 16.61 43.56
N LYS A 747 13.49 16.01 44.71
CA LYS A 747 14.48 15.37 45.60
C LYS A 747 14.77 13.93 45.19
N ARG A 748 13.83 13.26 44.53
CA ARG A 748 14.00 11.90 43.97
C ARG A 748 14.80 11.91 42.67
N TYR A 749 14.58 12.89 41.78
CA TYR A 749 15.26 12.94 40.46
C TYR A 749 16.80 12.89 40.55
N PRO A 750 17.48 13.65 41.44
CA PRO A 750 18.93 13.60 41.54
C PRO A 750 19.45 12.24 42.00
N VAL A 751 18.77 11.62 42.98
CA VAL A 751 19.17 10.30 43.49
C VAL A 751 18.95 9.23 42.44
N LEU A 752 17.80 9.24 41.77
CA LEU A 752 17.48 8.28 40.73
C LEU A 752 18.45 8.41 39.54
N ALA A 753 18.71 9.64 39.08
CA ALA A 753 19.68 9.89 38.02
C ALA A 753 21.12 9.51 38.42
N LYS A 754 21.51 9.75 39.68
CA LYS A 754 22.79 9.30 40.24
C LYS A 754 22.90 7.78 40.19
N LEU A 755 21.90 7.06 40.67
CA LEU A 755 21.89 5.59 40.69
C LEU A 755 21.90 4.99 39.27
N ILE A 756 21.13 5.57 38.33
CA ILE A 756 21.17 5.17 36.92
C ILE A 756 22.57 5.38 36.32
N ALA A 757 23.22 6.51 36.65
CA ALA A 757 24.56 6.80 36.17
C ALA A 757 25.63 5.86 36.77
N GLU A 758 25.54 5.58 38.07
CA GLU A 758 26.44 4.67 38.79
C GLU A 758 26.33 3.22 38.30
N GLU A 759 25.12 2.79 37.92
CA GLU A 759 24.89 1.46 37.39
C GLU A 759 25.61 1.25 36.04
N ASP A 760 25.87 2.32 35.30
CA ASP A 760 26.58 2.32 34.00
C ASP A 760 26.09 1.18 33.09
N ALA A 761 24.77 1.06 32.90
CA ALA A 761 24.17 0.05 32.04
C ALA A 761 24.30 0.40 30.55
N ASP A 762 24.49 -0.60 29.69
CA ASP A 762 24.51 -0.43 28.24
C ASP A 762 23.12 -0.05 27.68
N VAL A 763 22.05 -0.55 28.30
CA VAL A 763 20.67 -0.11 28.02
C VAL A 763 19.89 0.07 29.31
N VAL A 764 19.20 1.20 29.45
CA VAL A 764 18.32 1.51 30.59
C VAL A 764 16.89 1.65 30.09
N GLY A 765 15.96 0.81 30.53
CA GLY A 765 14.53 0.92 30.23
C GLY A 765 13.74 1.39 31.44
N MET A 766 13.15 2.57 31.35
CA MET A 766 12.36 3.17 32.43
C MET A 766 10.87 3.18 32.10
N GLN A 767 10.03 2.85 33.07
CA GLN A 767 8.55 2.88 32.97
C GLN A 767 7.97 4.02 33.82
N GLU A 768 6.76 4.46 33.46
CA GLU A 768 6.08 5.61 34.08
C GLU A 768 6.94 6.90 34.10
N VAL A 769 7.70 7.13 33.04
CA VAL A 769 8.54 8.31 32.90
C VAL A 769 7.71 9.53 32.57
N GLU A 770 7.82 10.56 33.41
CA GLU A 770 7.21 11.87 33.19
C GLU A 770 8.15 12.82 32.43
N LEU A 771 7.55 13.79 31.74
CA LEU A 771 8.27 14.82 30.99
C LEU A 771 9.32 15.56 31.83
N ALA A 772 8.98 15.92 33.07
CA ALA A 772 9.88 16.68 33.95
C ALA A 772 11.13 15.87 34.32
N PHE A 773 10.99 14.56 34.55
CA PHE A 773 12.13 13.69 34.82
C PHE A 773 12.97 13.44 33.56
N ALA A 774 12.32 13.23 32.41
CA ALA A 774 13.02 13.09 31.13
C ALA A 774 13.86 14.33 30.78
N GLU A 775 13.33 15.54 31.03
CA GLU A 775 14.09 16.80 30.91
C GLU A 775 15.27 16.87 31.88
N TYR A 776 15.07 16.44 33.13
CA TYR A 776 16.12 16.41 34.14
C TYR A 776 17.27 15.47 33.72
N LEU A 777 16.95 14.25 33.26
CA LEU A 777 17.92 13.29 32.73
C LEU A 777 18.66 13.85 31.51
N ALA A 778 17.91 14.43 30.56
CA ALA A 778 18.45 15.04 29.35
C ALA A 778 19.37 16.24 29.63
N ALA A 779 19.29 16.82 30.83
CA ALA A 779 20.18 17.87 31.29
C ALA A 779 21.51 17.37 31.88
N GLN A 780 21.57 16.09 32.28
CA GLN A 780 22.75 15.54 32.95
C GLN A 780 23.93 15.37 31.98
N PRO A 781 25.16 15.75 32.38
CA PRO A 781 26.35 15.60 31.54
C PRO A 781 26.57 14.16 31.06
N TRP A 782 26.48 13.18 31.97
CA TRP A 782 26.67 11.77 31.65
C TRP A 782 25.66 11.26 30.62
N CYS A 783 24.41 11.70 30.70
CA CYS A 783 23.36 11.30 29.76
C CYS A 783 23.61 11.90 28.38
N ARG A 784 23.95 13.20 28.34
CA ARG A 784 24.30 13.89 27.10
C ARG A 784 25.51 13.28 26.43
N GLU A 785 26.54 12.92 27.17
CA GLU A 785 27.80 12.43 26.61
C GLU A 785 27.70 10.97 26.17
N ARG A 786 27.05 10.11 26.98
CA ARG A 786 27.17 8.65 26.86
C ARG A 786 25.90 7.94 26.40
N TYR A 787 24.76 8.64 26.24
CA TYR A 787 23.49 7.97 25.90
C TYR A 787 22.75 8.59 24.70
N ILE A 788 21.96 7.73 24.05
CA ILE A 788 20.91 8.03 23.07
C ILE A 788 19.58 7.82 23.77
N MET A 789 18.64 8.76 23.63
CA MET A 789 17.29 8.62 24.16
C MET A 789 16.36 8.08 23.08
N SER A 790 15.47 7.15 23.44
CA SER A 790 14.53 6.55 22.49
C SER A 790 13.56 7.56 21.88
N CYS A 791 13.22 8.61 22.62
CA CYS A 791 12.40 9.74 22.18
C CYS A 791 12.99 11.07 22.68
N ARG A 792 12.38 12.20 22.31
CA ARG A 792 12.77 13.52 22.84
C ARG A 792 12.42 13.65 24.33
N PRO A 793 13.15 14.47 25.10
CA PRO A 793 12.82 14.74 26.51
C PRO A 793 11.40 15.30 26.71
N ARG A 794 10.87 16.03 25.71
CA ARG A 794 9.53 16.64 25.71
C ARG A 794 8.51 15.86 24.87
N SER A 795 8.75 14.57 24.65
CA SER A 795 7.93 13.78 23.74
C SER A 795 6.53 13.56 24.28
N SER A 796 5.51 13.70 23.42
CA SER A 796 4.13 13.37 23.77
C SER A 796 3.92 11.90 24.15
N ILE A 797 4.88 11.02 23.84
CA ILE A 797 4.88 9.60 24.28
C ILE A 797 5.03 9.47 25.80
N LEU A 798 5.60 10.49 26.44
CA LEU A 798 5.80 10.55 27.88
C LEU A 798 4.68 11.36 28.58
N ASP A 799 3.64 11.81 27.87
CA ASP A 799 2.54 12.62 28.43
C ASP A 799 1.25 11.78 28.58
N PRO A 800 0.74 11.57 29.79
CA PRO A 800 1.24 12.07 31.09
C PRO A 800 2.42 11.26 31.66
N TRP A 801 2.60 10.01 31.22
CA TRP A 801 3.75 9.16 31.53
C TRP A 801 3.94 8.10 30.44
N GLY A 802 5.18 7.65 30.23
CA GLY A 802 5.49 6.68 29.17
C GLY A 802 6.69 5.77 29.46
N VAL A 803 7.17 5.09 28.41
CA VAL A 803 8.36 4.23 28.48
C VAL A 803 9.51 4.89 27.74
N LEU A 804 10.63 5.09 28.42
CA LEU A 804 11.85 5.69 27.87
C LEU A 804 12.99 4.68 27.91
N LEU A 805 13.79 4.63 26.84
CA LEU A 805 14.97 3.77 26.76
C LEU A 805 16.22 4.61 26.49
N LEU A 806 17.24 4.49 27.33
CA LEU A 806 18.57 5.06 27.13
C LEU A 806 19.50 3.98 26.58
N VAL A 807 20.15 4.23 25.46
CA VAL A 807 21.14 3.31 24.86
C VAL A 807 22.53 3.93 24.91
N ARG A 808 23.51 3.21 25.45
CA ARG A 808 24.89 3.68 25.49
C ARG A 808 25.40 3.98 24.08
N ARG A 809 26.13 5.08 23.94
CA ARG A 809 26.87 5.49 22.75
C ARG A 809 28.31 5.84 23.11
N GLY A 810 29.20 5.78 22.13
CA GLY A 810 30.62 6.04 22.32
C GLY A 810 31.47 4.92 21.73
N GLU A 811 32.79 5.04 21.91
CA GLU A 811 33.76 4.07 21.39
C GLU A 811 33.76 2.74 22.17
N ASP A 812 33.34 2.77 23.43
CA ASP A 812 33.20 1.64 24.35
C ASP A 812 31.80 0.97 24.29
N ALA A 813 30.88 1.52 23.48
CA ALA A 813 29.49 1.09 23.39
C ALA A 813 29.28 -0.01 22.34
N TRP A 814 28.25 -0.84 22.56
CA TRP A 814 27.75 -1.73 21.52
C TRP A 814 27.14 -0.93 20.37
N PRO A 815 27.54 -1.15 19.10
CA PRO A 815 26.97 -0.42 17.99
C PRO A 815 25.46 -0.59 17.89
N VAL A 816 24.73 0.51 18.03
CA VAL A 816 23.28 0.55 17.84
C VAL A 816 22.99 0.49 16.34
N GLN A 817 22.25 -0.53 15.91
CA GLN A 817 21.85 -0.71 14.51
C GLN A 817 20.51 -0.03 14.23
N GLN A 818 19.61 -0.07 15.21
CA GLN A 818 18.25 0.44 15.07
C GLN A 818 17.68 0.81 16.43
N LEU A 819 16.82 1.82 16.45
CA LEU A 819 15.96 2.14 17.57
C LEU A 819 14.57 2.47 17.01
N LEU A 820 13.54 1.77 17.46
CA LEU A 820 12.16 1.91 16.99
C LEU A 820 11.17 1.81 18.17
N HIS A 821 9.88 2.08 17.91
CA HIS A 821 8.79 1.82 18.86
C HIS A 821 7.77 0.86 18.25
N LEU A 822 7.37 -0.17 18.99
CA LEU A 822 6.24 -1.06 18.67
C LEU A 822 5.04 -0.70 19.55
N ASN A 823 3.80 -0.76 19.05
CA ASN A 823 2.63 -0.54 19.91
C ASN A 823 2.16 -1.87 20.51
N VAL A 824 1.89 -1.86 21.82
CA VAL A 824 1.38 -2.99 22.62
C VAL A 824 0.04 -2.59 23.27
N PRO A 825 -1.02 -2.50 22.47
CA PRO A 825 -2.31 -1.94 22.87
C PRO A 825 -3.15 -2.93 23.66
N ALA A 826 -3.95 -2.41 24.59
CA ALA A 826 -4.89 -3.18 25.38
C ALA A 826 -6.33 -3.15 24.80
N TRP A 827 -6.67 -2.11 24.01
CA TRP A 827 -7.94 -1.98 23.29
C TRP A 827 -7.78 -1.11 22.03
N PRO A 828 -8.76 -1.06 21.12
CA PRO A 828 -8.70 -0.22 19.92
C PRO A 828 -8.54 1.27 20.25
N GLY A 829 -7.55 1.92 19.64
CA GLY A 829 -7.20 3.33 19.92
C GLY A 829 -6.31 3.55 21.15
N HIS A 830 -5.99 2.50 21.92
CA HIS A 830 -4.97 2.57 22.97
C HIS A 830 -3.57 2.65 22.37
N VAL A 831 -2.77 3.59 22.86
CA VAL A 831 -1.38 3.78 22.44
C VAL A 831 -0.49 3.46 23.64
N SER A 832 0.25 2.36 23.55
CA SER A 832 1.19 1.91 24.58
C SER A 832 2.46 1.47 23.88
N LEU A 833 3.39 2.40 23.76
CA LEU A 833 4.58 2.22 22.92
C LEU A 833 5.72 1.55 23.70
N MET A 834 6.22 0.46 23.13
CA MET A 834 7.39 -0.30 23.56
C MET A 834 8.61 0.13 22.73
N PRO A 835 9.58 0.89 23.29
CA PRO A 835 10.83 1.15 22.61
C PRO A 835 11.65 -0.14 22.45
N VAL A 836 12.31 -0.28 21.30
CA VAL A 836 13.17 -1.42 20.93
C VAL A 836 14.49 -0.90 20.36
N ALA A 837 15.60 -1.32 20.95
CA ALA A 837 16.95 -1.07 20.44
C ALA A 837 17.57 -2.37 19.91
N THR A 838 18.15 -2.35 18.71
CA THR A 838 18.90 -3.47 18.14
C THR A 838 20.39 -3.18 18.24
N LEU A 839 21.13 -4.02 18.94
CA LEU A 839 22.58 -3.90 19.17
C LEU A 839 23.35 -4.95 18.36
N ASP A 840 24.52 -4.58 17.86
CA ASP A 840 25.49 -5.50 17.26
C ASP A 840 26.53 -5.92 18.30
N LEU A 841 26.55 -7.21 18.64
CA LEU A 841 27.44 -7.77 19.66
C LEU A 841 28.77 -8.30 19.08
N SER A 842 29.09 -8.01 17.81
CA SER A 842 30.29 -8.53 17.15
C SER A 842 31.58 -7.76 17.44
N SER A 843 31.52 -6.53 17.97
CA SER A 843 32.64 -5.58 17.86
C SER A 843 33.06 -4.81 19.13
N LYS A 844 32.77 -5.26 20.37
CA LYS A 844 33.07 -4.44 21.58
C LYS A 844 34.54 -4.05 21.76
N ASN A 845 35.48 -4.64 21.02
CA ASN A 845 36.89 -4.26 21.05
C ASN A 845 37.43 -4.29 19.62
N GLY A 846 38.05 -3.20 19.17
CA GLY A 846 38.61 -2.98 17.83
C GLY A 846 39.72 -3.93 17.35
N GLN A 847 39.72 -5.20 17.73
CA GLN A 847 40.43 -6.26 16.99
C GLN A 847 39.60 -6.65 15.78
N CYS A 848 39.73 -5.84 14.74
CA CYS A 848 39.29 -6.17 13.40
C CYS A 848 40.21 -7.30 12.90
N ASP A 849 39.85 -8.56 13.19
CA ASP A 849 40.44 -9.69 12.47
C ASP A 849 40.13 -9.47 10.99
N SER A 850 41.16 -9.15 10.21
CA SER A 850 41.07 -8.75 8.81
C SER A 850 40.39 -9.80 7.93
N ALA A 851 40.24 -11.04 8.44
CA ALA A 851 39.50 -12.13 7.84
C ALA A 851 37.97 -11.96 7.84
N ARG A 852 37.38 -11.13 8.72
CA ARG A 852 35.91 -10.99 8.86
C ARG A 852 35.25 -9.94 7.98
N LEU A 853 36.02 -9.08 7.30
CA LEU A 853 35.48 -8.16 6.28
C LEU A 853 34.95 -8.90 5.04
N LEU A 854 35.29 -10.19 4.90
CA LEU A 854 34.78 -11.10 3.87
C LEU A 854 33.59 -11.95 4.35
N ALA A 855 33.14 -11.78 5.60
CA ALA A 855 32.03 -12.57 6.14
C ALA A 855 30.71 -12.23 5.43
N SER A 856 29.96 -13.28 5.08
CA SER A 856 28.70 -13.18 4.36
C SER A 856 27.68 -12.31 5.13
N SER A 857 26.69 -11.76 4.42
CA SER A 857 25.55 -11.05 5.03
C SER A 857 24.88 -11.84 6.16
N ALA A 858 24.91 -13.19 6.07
CA ALA A 858 24.34 -14.09 7.07
C ALA A 858 25.13 -14.13 8.40
N ASP A 859 26.46 -14.03 8.37
CA ASP A 859 27.29 -14.02 9.59
C ASP A 859 27.14 -12.71 10.39
N ARG A 860 26.88 -11.60 9.71
CA ARG A 860 26.61 -10.30 10.36
C ARG A 860 25.23 -10.23 11.00
N ALA A 861 24.26 -10.97 10.49
CA ALA A 861 22.94 -11.10 11.12
C ALA A 861 22.97 -11.99 12.38
N ALA A 862 23.99 -12.84 12.52
CA ALA A 862 24.09 -13.84 13.58
C ALA A 862 24.48 -13.31 14.97
N HIS A 863 24.91 -12.04 15.08
CA HIS A 863 25.42 -11.41 16.32
C HIS A 863 24.59 -10.22 16.80
N ARG A 864 23.31 -10.12 16.38
CA ARG A 864 22.42 -9.02 16.77
C ARG A 864 21.47 -9.43 17.88
N VAL A 865 21.22 -8.50 18.82
CA VAL A 865 20.22 -8.65 19.88
C VAL A 865 19.24 -7.48 19.87
N ASN A 866 17.96 -7.76 20.08
CA ASN A 866 16.94 -6.74 20.33
C ASN A 866 16.74 -6.59 21.85
N VAL A 867 16.73 -5.36 22.35
CA VAL A 867 16.43 -5.04 23.75
C VAL A 867 15.22 -4.12 23.77
N CYS A 868 14.16 -4.52 24.46
CA CYS A 868 12.90 -3.77 24.51
C CYS A 868 12.36 -3.61 25.93
N SER A 869 11.69 -2.49 26.19
CA SER A 869 11.14 -2.13 27.49
C SER A 869 9.63 -1.97 27.44
N VAL A 870 8.89 -2.60 28.35
CA VAL A 870 7.41 -2.55 28.40
C VAL A 870 6.90 -1.96 29.70
N HIS A 871 5.71 -1.36 29.61
CA HIS A 871 4.85 -1.09 30.75
C HIS A 871 3.43 -1.50 30.38
N LEU A 872 2.88 -2.48 31.08
CA LEU A 872 1.58 -3.04 30.73
C LEU A 872 0.45 -2.44 31.57
N LEU A 873 -0.80 -2.63 31.18
CA LEU A 873 -1.95 -2.07 31.89
C LEU A 873 -2.10 -2.73 33.27
N ALA A 874 -2.24 -1.93 34.31
CA ALA A 874 -2.60 -2.44 35.63
C ALA A 874 -4.10 -2.79 35.71
N PRO A 875 -4.48 -4.02 36.09
CA PRO A 875 -5.87 -4.46 36.08
C PRO A 875 -6.60 -4.14 37.39
N TYR A 876 -6.64 -2.86 37.76
CA TYR A 876 -7.39 -2.38 38.93
C TYR A 876 -8.91 -2.54 38.82
N LEU A 877 -9.43 -2.71 37.60
CA LEU A 877 -10.86 -2.86 37.31
C LEU A 877 -11.08 -4.12 36.48
N LYS A 878 -12.24 -4.76 36.63
CA LYS A 878 -12.63 -5.95 35.85
C LYS A 878 -12.60 -5.73 34.34
N THR A 879 -12.83 -4.50 33.87
CA THR A 879 -12.68 -4.10 32.47
C THR A 879 -11.22 -4.13 32.01
N HIS A 880 -10.28 -3.80 32.89
CA HIS A 880 -8.85 -3.83 32.61
C HIS A 880 -8.29 -5.26 32.55
N GLU A 881 -8.86 -6.22 33.29
CA GLU A 881 -8.49 -7.65 33.18
C GLU A 881 -8.70 -8.18 31.75
N THR A 882 -9.86 -7.86 31.15
CA THR A 882 -10.18 -8.26 29.77
C THR A 882 -9.26 -7.57 28.77
N ALA A 883 -9.00 -6.27 28.96
CA ALA A 883 -8.07 -5.51 28.14
C ALA A 883 -6.62 -6.01 28.26
N ARG A 884 -6.23 -6.48 29.45
CA ARG A 884 -4.91 -7.09 29.71
C ARG A 884 -4.69 -8.32 28.86
N THR A 885 -5.72 -9.17 28.71
CA THR A 885 -5.64 -10.37 27.85
C THR A 885 -5.34 -10.00 26.40
N GLY A 886 -5.98 -8.95 25.88
CA GLY A 886 -5.68 -8.42 24.53
C GLY A 886 -4.26 -7.85 24.43
N GLN A 887 -3.82 -7.14 25.47
CA GLN A 887 -2.48 -6.57 25.55
C GLN A 887 -1.37 -7.64 25.60
N ASP A 888 -1.59 -8.72 26.33
CA ASP A 888 -0.66 -9.84 26.40
C ASP A 888 -0.52 -10.55 25.05
N GLN A 889 -1.64 -10.72 24.34
CA GLN A 889 -1.62 -11.28 22.98
C GLN A 889 -0.86 -10.36 22.02
N ALA A 890 -1.07 -9.04 22.11
CA ALA A 890 -0.34 -8.06 21.30
C ALA A 890 1.16 -8.08 21.61
N LEU A 891 1.55 -8.13 22.90
CA LEU A 891 2.95 -8.23 23.30
C LEU A 891 3.59 -9.50 22.76
N ARG A 892 2.95 -10.67 22.97
CA ARG A 892 3.43 -11.95 22.45
C ARG A 892 3.56 -11.93 20.94
N HIS A 893 2.61 -11.31 20.24
CA HIS A 893 2.68 -11.15 18.79
C HIS A 893 3.90 -10.31 18.38
N CYS A 894 4.12 -9.13 18.98
CA CYS A 894 5.32 -8.32 18.72
C CYS A 894 6.62 -9.10 18.96
N LEU A 895 6.73 -9.76 20.11
CA LEU A 895 7.93 -10.50 20.52
C LEU A 895 8.21 -11.74 19.66
N THR A 896 7.18 -12.38 19.08
CA THR A 896 7.34 -13.63 18.32
C THR A 896 7.30 -13.44 16.81
N ARG A 897 6.54 -12.46 16.30
CA ARG A 897 6.30 -12.25 14.87
C ARG A 897 7.05 -11.05 14.29
N GLN A 898 7.29 -9.99 15.07
CA GLN A 898 7.90 -8.76 14.58
C GLN A 898 9.39 -8.65 14.91
N LEU A 899 9.81 -9.16 16.08
CA LEU A 899 11.22 -9.19 16.47
C LEU A 899 11.86 -10.53 16.07
N HIS A 900 12.90 -10.46 15.24
CA HIS A 900 13.68 -11.61 14.79
C HIS A 900 15.04 -11.68 15.48
N GLY A 901 15.56 -12.90 15.70
CA GLY A 901 16.83 -13.12 16.38
C GLY A 901 16.70 -13.16 17.91
N ASP A 902 17.83 -12.96 18.58
CA ASP A 902 17.88 -12.95 20.03
C ASP A 902 17.22 -11.68 20.56
N THR A 903 16.38 -11.83 21.59
CA THR A 903 15.55 -10.74 22.09
C THR A 903 15.52 -10.77 23.60
N ILE A 904 15.72 -9.61 24.22
CA ILE A 904 15.47 -9.35 25.63
C ILE A 904 14.28 -8.41 25.73
N VAL A 905 13.27 -8.80 26.49
CA VAL A 905 12.16 -7.93 26.90
C VAL A 905 12.23 -7.73 28.40
N MET A 906 12.18 -6.47 28.83
CA MET A 906 12.30 -6.08 30.23
C MET A 906 11.22 -5.07 30.63
N GLY A 907 10.98 -4.95 31.92
CA GLY A 907 10.19 -3.86 32.48
C GLY A 907 9.06 -4.33 33.35
N ASP A 908 8.05 -3.49 33.43
CA ASP A 908 6.98 -3.65 34.38
C ASP A 908 5.74 -4.25 33.72
N PHE A 909 5.49 -5.51 34.06
CA PHE A 909 4.39 -6.29 33.50
C PHE A 909 3.06 -6.07 34.23
N ASN A 910 3.03 -5.29 35.31
CA ASN A 910 1.81 -5.16 36.11
C ASN A 910 1.25 -6.50 36.62
N ASP A 911 2.14 -7.41 37.01
CA ASP A 911 1.82 -8.73 37.57
C ASP A 911 1.35 -8.62 39.03
N TRP A 912 0.58 -9.61 39.48
CA TRP A 912 0.27 -9.81 40.91
C TRP A 912 0.09 -11.32 41.16
N PRO A 913 0.11 -11.79 42.41
CA PRO A 913 0.35 -13.21 42.72
C PRO A 913 -0.56 -14.24 42.04
N SER A 914 -1.79 -13.87 41.66
CA SER A 914 -2.73 -14.77 40.99
C SER A 914 -2.72 -14.69 39.45
N ASN A 915 -1.99 -13.74 38.87
CA ASN A 915 -1.97 -13.53 37.42
C ASN A 915 -0.61 -12.96 36.98
N GLU A 916 0.38 -13.82 36.95
CA GLU A 916 1.71 -13.49 36.46
C GLU A 916 1.82 -13.67 34.95
N PHE A 917 2.48 -12.72 34.29
CA PHE A 917 2.82 -12.84 32.89
C PHE A 917 3.82 -13.98 32.70
N SER A 918 3.42 -14.97 31.90
CA SER A 918 4.23 -16.13 31.54
C SER A 918 4.35 -16.27 30.03
N MET A 919 5.58 -16.42 29.54
CA MET A 919 5.79 -16.74 28.13
C MET A 919 5.55 -18.24 27.88
N PRO A 920 4.84 -18.64 26.81
CA PRO A 920 4.67 -20.04 26.49
C PRO A 920 6.03 -20.68 26.22
N THR A 921 6.22 -21.92 26.67
CA THR A 921 7.47 -22.69 26.51
C THR A 921 7.95 -22.76 25.06
N GLU A 922 7.01 -22.78 24.10
CA GLU A 922 7.28 -22.87 22.66
C GLU A 922 7.94 -21.59 22.12
N THR A 923 7.77 -20.46 22.82
CA THR A 923 8.35 -19.17 22.40
C THR A 923 9.83 -19.04 22.75
N ARG A 924 10.36 -19.96 23.57
CA ARG A 924 11.76 -20.01 24.04
C ARG A 924 12.22 -18.78 24.82
N TYR A 925 11.30 -17.96 25.31
CA TYR A 925 11.62 -16.92 26.26
C TYR A 925 11.75 -17.53 27.64
N VAL A 926 12.86 -17.26 28.32
CA VAL A 926 13.12 -17.68 29.70
C VAL A 926 13.25 -16.46 30.59
N GLU A 927 12.65 -16.51 31.77
CA GLU A 927 12.80 -15.46 32.78
C GLU A 927 14.21 -15.52 33.37
N CYS A 928 14.92 -14.39 33.40
CA CYS A 928 16.35 -14.36 33.69
C CYS A 928 16.67 -14.31 35.18
N TRP A 929 15.83 -13.70 36.00
CA TRP A 929 16.11 -13.54 37.43
C TRP A 929 16.26 -14.89 38.15
N PRO A 930 15.35 -15.87 38.00
CA PRO A 930 15.47 -17.17 38.67
C PRO A 930 16.68 -17.99 38.19
N ILE A 931 17.30 -17.63 37.05
CA ILE A 931 18.52 -18.28 36.54
C ILE A 931 19.74 -17.86 37.37
N VAL A 932 19.78 -16.59 37.80
CA VAL A 932 20.88 -16.04 38.60
C VAL A 932 20.65 -16.27 40.09
N HIS A 933 19.40 -16.14 40.55
CA HIS A 933 19.00 -16.33 41.95
C HIS A 933 17.92 -17.40 42.10
N PRO A 934 18.28 -18.70 42.05
CA PRO A 934 17.31 -19.78 42.20
C PRO A 934 16.57 -19.71 43.55
N GLY A 935 15.24 -19.68 43.51
CA GLY A 935 14.39 -19.62 44.70
C GLY A 935 14.11 -18.21 45.23
N ASP A 936 14.73 -17.18 44.64
CA ASP A 936 14.34 -15.79 44.84
C ASP A 936 13.54 -15.31 43.64
N TYR A 937 12.36 -14.75 43.90
CA TYR A 937 11.45 -14.22 42.88
C TYR A 937 11.80 -12.80 42.44
N GLY A 938 12.78 -12.14 43.07
CA GLY A 938 13.26 -10.83 42.62
C GLY A 938 12.23 -9.74 42.80
N LYS A 939 11.61 -9.71 43.98
CA LYS A 939 10.55 -8.77 44.32
C LYS A 939 11.07 -7.34 44.19
N THR A 940 10.48 -6.56 43.30
CA THR A 940 10.79 -5.14 43.12
C THR A 940 9.89 -4.25 43.98
N MET A 941 8.78 -4.81 44.45
CA MET A 941 7.86 -4.14 45.37
C MET A 941 7.66 -4.98 46.63
N ASP A 942 8.07 -4.45 47.77
CA ASP A 942 7.80 -5.08 49.06
C ASP A 942 7.75 -4.05 50.20
N GLU A 943 7.52 -4.56 51.41
CA GLU A 943 7.37 -3.77 52.62
C GLU A 943 8.65 -3.09 53.12
N SER A 944 9.83 -3.48 52.62
CA SER A 944 11.10 -2.84 52.96
C SER A 944 11.24 -1.47 52.27
N ASN A 945 10.54 -1.27 51.16
CA ASN A 945 10.32 0.04 50.57
C ASN A 945 9.15 0.75 51.28
N THR A 946 9.48 1.58 52.26
CA THR A 946 8.45 2.30 53.04
C THR A 946 7.63 3.26 52.18
N PHE A 947 8.17 3.73 51.04
CA PHE A 947 7.40 4.56 50.10
C PHE A 947 6.34 3.71 49.38
N CYS A 948 6.73 2.54 48.88
CA CYS A 948 5.82 1.55 48.30
C CYS A 948 4.69 1.19 49.28
N LYS A 949 5.04 0.84 50.52
CA LYS A 949 4.09 0.49 51.58
C LYS A 949 3.02 1.54 51.87
N LEU A 950 3.35 2.82 51.68
CA LEU A 950 2.41 3.93 51.91
C LEU A 950 1.49 4.19 50.70
N LYS A 951 1.90 3.80 49.50
CA LYS A 951 1.23 4.15 48.24
C LYS A 951 0.48 3.02 47.59
N ILE A 952 0.94 1.79 47.80
CA ILE A 952 0.49 0.62 47.09
C ILE A 952 -0.20 -0.34 48.07
N GLU A 953 -1.30 -0.94 47.63
CA GLU A 953 -2.02 -1.91 48.43
C GLU A 953 -1.21 -3.20 48.63
N GLU A 954 -1.37 -3.81 49.78
CA GLU A 954 -0.65 -5.02 50.19
C GLU A 954 -0.80 -6.19 49.20
N ILE A 955 -1.92 -6.24 48.46
CA ILE A 955 -2.18 -7.25 47.42
C ILE A 955 -1.18 -7.22 46.25
N PHE A 956 -0.48 -6.10 46.05
CA PHE A 956 0.54 -5.93 45.02
C PHE A 956 1.96 -6.12 45.56
N PHE A 957 2.13 -6.35 46.87
CA PHE A 957 3.44 -6.69 47.43
C PHE A 957 3.89 -8.04 46.91
N GLY A 958 5.19 -8.14 46.63
CA GLY A 958 5.80 -9.34 46.06
C GLY A 958 5.78 -9.41 44.54
N ARG A 959 5.33 -8.36 43.85
CA ARG A 959 5.51 -8.19 42.41
C ARG A 959 6.98 -7.95 42.05
N SER A 960 7.37 -8.45 40.89
CA SER A 960 8.69 -8.29 40.29
C SER A 960 8.60 -7.62 38.91
N ASP A 961 9.50 -6.69 38.64
CA ASP A 961 9.78 -6.26 37.26
C ASP A 961 10.62 -7.37 36.61
N LYS A 962 10.24 -7.79 35.40
CA LYS A 962 10.77 -9.04 34.80
C LYS A 962 11.69 -8.77 33.64
N LEU A 963 12.63 -9.69 33.41
CA LEU A 963 13.45 -9.76 32.20
C LEU A 963 13.33 -11.15 31.58
N PHE A 964 12.87 -11.22 30.32
CA PHE A 964 12.83 -12.46 29.55
C PHE A 964 13.87 -12.41 28.42
N LEU A 965 14.61 -13.50 28.25
CA LEU A 965 15.58 -13.71 27.18
C LEU A 965 15.10 -14.82 26.24
N ARG A 966 15.10 -14.56 24.93
CA ARG A 966 14.97 -15.58 23.89
C ARG A 966 16.29 -15.71 23.13
N THR A 967 16.84 -16.93 23.11
CA THR A 967 18.02 -17.29 22.30
C THR A 967 17.67 -18.25 21.16
N GLY A 968 18.26 -18.06 19.97
CA GLY A 968 18.26 -19.07 18.89
C GLY A 968 17.12 -18.95 17.86
N GLY A 969 16.64 -17.74 17.56
CA GLY A 969 15.54 -17.46 16.62
C GLY A 969 15.71 -17.89 15.14
N GLY A 970 16.85 -18.48 14.75
CA GLY A 970 17.13 -18.95 13.39
C GLY A 970 16.82 -20.44 13.17
N PRO A 971 16.91 -20.92 11.91
CA PRO A 971 16.62 -22.32 11.57
C PRO A 971 17.64 -23.25 12.25
N SER A 972 17.17 -24.06 13.21
CA SER A 972 17.85 -25.22 13.83
C SER A 972 19.27 -24.99 14.41
N SER A 973 19.42 -25.18 15.73
CA SER A 973 20.67 -25.50 16.48
C SER A 973 21.74 -24.42 16.76
N ALA A 974 21.50 -23.14 16.51
CA ALA A 974 22.50 -22.11 16.85
C ALA A 974 22.72 -21.97 18.39
N PRO A 975 23.97 -21.94 18.89
CA PRO A 975 24.27 -21.81 20.32
C PRO A 975 23.85 -20.43 20.86
N PRO A 976 23.52 -20.32 22.17
CA PRO A 976 23.07 -19.07 22.79
C PRO A 976 24.13 -17.98 22.67
N LEU A 977 23.72 -16.76 22.30
CA LEU A 977 24.62 -15.60 22.22
C LEU A 977 24.83 -14.94 23.59
N LEU A 978 23.86 -15.06 24.49
CA LEU A 978 23.82 -14.39 25.78
C LEU A 978 23.54 -15.39 26.90
N LYS A 979 24.23 -15.19 28.03
CA LYS A 979 24.00 -15.92 29.28
C LYS A 979 23.91 -14.92 30.43
N PRO A 980 22.83 -14.90 31.23
CA PRO A 980 22.78 -14.05 32.42
C PRO A 980 23.84 -14.55 33.42
N VAL A 981 24.61 -13.61 34.01
CA VAL A 981 25.72 -13.93 34.92
C VAL A 981 25.65 -13.18 36.25
N GLU A 982 24.98 -12.04 36.30
CA GLU A 982 24.84 -11.23 37.51
C GLU A 982 23.50 -10.49 37.47
N ALA A 983 22.86 -10.34 38.62
CA ALA A 983 21.63 -9.59 38.78
C ALA A 983 21.55 -9.01 40.19
N HIS A 984 21.07 -7.77 40.33
CA HIS A 984 20.83 -7.15 41.63
C HIS A 984 19.74 -6.08 41.55
N LEU A 985 19.16 -5.76 42.71
CA LEU A 985 18.19 -4.68 42.86
C LEU A 985 18.90 -3.33 43.05
N VAL A 986 18.36 -2.28 42.44
CA VAL A 986 18.87 -0.91 42.47
C VAL A 986 17.88 0.01 43.20
N GLY A 987 18.40 0.98 43.97
CA GLY A 987 17.56 1.93 44.71
C GLY A 987 16.90 1.34 45.96
N THR A 988 17.55 0.37 46.60
CA THR A 988 17.07 -0.35 47.79
C THR A 988 17.18 0.45 49.09
N ARG A 989 17.65 1.70 49.04
CA ARG A 989 17.77 2.59 50.21
C ARG A 989 16.97 3.87 50.02
N SER A 990 16.63 4.52 51.13
CA SER A 990 15.92 5.81 51.12
C SER A 990 16.77 6.92 50.50
N VAL A 991 16.12 7.97 50.00
CA VAL A 991 16.75 9.17 49.42
C VAL A 991 17.78 9.78 50.39
N ASN A 992 17.47 9.81 51.68
CA ASN A 992 18.37 10.29 52.72
C ASN A 992 19.63 9.43 52.84
N ALA A 993 19.48 8.11 52.84
CA ALA A 993 20.60 7.19 52.93
C ALA A 993 21.51 7.27 51.68
N GLU A 994 20.91 7.43 50.49
CA GLU A 994 21.65 7.58 49.23
C GLU A 994 22.42 8.91 49.11
N ASN A 995 21.90 9.98 49.74
CA ASN A 995 22.55 11.28 49.79
C ASN A 995 23.45 11.49 51.01
N GLY A 996 23.35 10.64 52.03
CA GLY A 996 24.05 10.82 53.30
C GLY A 996 23.55 12.04 54.09
N ASN A 997 22.29 12.45 53.93
CA ASN A 997 21.67 13.59 54.62
C ASN A 997 20.30 13.22 55.23
N GLN A 998 19.62 14.20 55.83
CA GLN A 998 18.27 14.02 56.41
C GLN A 998 17.25 15.02 55.83
N ASP A 999 17.54 15.55 54.63
CA ASP A 999 16.79 16.67 54.06
C ASP A 999 15.44 16.24 53.46
N SER A 1000 15.19 14.94 53.33
CA SER A 1000 13.94 14.36 52.83
C SER A 1000 13.22 13.56 53.92
N PRO A 1001 11.93 13.26 53.76
CA PRO A 1001 11.24 12.36 54.67
C PRO A 1001 11.89 10.97 54.70
N ALA A 1002 12.01 10.36 55.89
CA ALA A 1002 12.66 9.06 56.07
C ALA A 1002 12.00 7.94 55.26
N TYR A 1003 10.70 8.07 54.96
CA TYR A 1003 9.96 7.10 54.19
C TYR A 1003 10.21 7.18 52.67
N LEU A 1004 10.91 8.22 52.18
CA LEU A 1004 11.05 8.51 50.75
C LEU A 1004 12.14 7.66 50.10
N PHE A 1005 11.77 6.89 49.08
CA PHE A 1005 12.68 6.10 48.25
C PHE A 1005 12.81 6.71 46.84
N PRO A 1006 13.85 6.32 46.07
CA PRO A 1006 14.01 6.77 44.69
C PRO A 1006 12.83 6.42 43.80
N SER A 1007 12.18 5.27 44.04
CA SER A 1007 10.92 4.84 43.43
C SER A 1007 10.13 3.92 44.36
N ASP A 1008 8.86 3.69 44.05
CA ASP A 1008 8.01 2.67 44.68
C ASP A 1008 8.37 1.25 44.24
N HIS A 1009 9.08 1.11 43.13
CA HIS A 1009 9.78 -0.11 42.71
C HIS A 1009 11.29 0.00 42.98
N TYR A 1010 11.93 -1.11 43.29
CA TYR A 1010 13.37 -1.27 43.10
C TYR A 1010 13.66 -1.54 41.62
N GLY A 1011 14.75 -0.96 41.12
CA GLY A 1011 15.22 -1.25 39.76
C GLY A 1011 15.86 -2.63 39.68
N VAL A 1012 15.85 -3.24 38.51
CA VAL A 1012 16.48 -4.55 38.26
C VAL A 1012 17.65 -4.37 37.29
N SER A 1013 18.86 -4.60 37.77
CA SER A 1013 20.07 -4.65 36.95
C SER A 1013 20.42 -6.10 36.62
N MET A 1014 20.83 -6.35 35.37
CA MET A 1014 21.15 -7.68 34.85
C MET A 1014 22.34 -7.59 33.91
N THR A 1015 23.40 -8.35 34.19
CA THR A 1015 24.57 -8.47 33.31
C THR A 1015 24.52 -9.79 32.56
N PHE A 1016 24.69 -9.74 31.24
CA PHE A 1016 24.80 -10.89 30.36
C PHE A 1016 26.24 -11.03 29.84
N GLN A 1017 26.77 -12.24 29.89
CA GLN A 1017 28.00 -12.60 29.19
C GLN A 1017 27.68 -12.86 27.71
N VAL A 1018 28.45 -12.25 26.81
CA VAL A 1018 28.34 -12.47 25.37
C VAL A 1018 29.21 -13.66 24.97
N LEU A 1019 28.57 -14.72 24.48
CA LEU A 1019 29.21 -15.98 24.12
C LEU A 1019 29.73 -15.95 22.68
N ARG A 1020 30.94 -16.47 22.45
CA ARG A 1020 31.50 -16.64 21.10
C ARG A 1020 30.93 -17.91 20.46
N ARG A 1021 30.30 -17.81 19.28
CA ARG A 1021 29.89 -18.98 18.50
C ARG A 1021 31.13 -19.81 18.13
N GLY A 1022 31.21 -21.05 18.65
CA GLY A 1022 32.32 -21.98 18.42
C GLY A 1022 33.23 -22.26 19.63
N ALA A 1023 32.97 -21.66 20.80
CA ALA A 1023 33.58 -22.16 22.04
C ALA A 1023 32.89 -23.46 22.46
N PRO A 1024 33.62 -24.56 22.77
CA PRO A 1024 33.00 -25.76 23.32
C PRO A 1024 32.29 -25.41 24.63
N ALA A 1025 31.12 -26.00 24.82
CA ALA A 1025 30.27 -25.81 26.00
C ALA A 1025 30.96 -26.28 27.29
#